data_AF-A0A7D4TGE9-F1
#
_entry.id   AF-A0A7D4TGE9-F1
#
_cell.length_a   1.000
_cell.length_b   1.000
_cell.length_c   1.000
_cell.angle_alpha   90.00
_cell.angle_beta   90.00
_cell.angle_gamma   90.00
#
_symmetry.space_group_name_H-M   'P 1'
#
loop_
_entity.id
_entity.type
_entity.pdbx_description
1 polymer ?
#
loop_
_entity_poly.entity_id
_entity_poly.type
_entity_poly.pdbx_seq_one_letter_code
_entity_poly.pdbx_strand_id
1 'polypeptide(L)'
;MSFAPPREYGRGHRVASPPSSQVGAAESGGARAARRAHRDGPDGGAGRRGSRRRTRAERDARSAVDTRTQPGADRDAEPGADGRAESGADGRAEPGAHRRPAPVPEPTATPTPSPTPTAEPSPTPTPTPAVTPAPDPGVDGQPPVLRLAPAVPAPTTARVAGADRYATSVAASRVGFPGGASTVLVTSGLAPVDGVIAAGMAAALGAPLLYVQAGAVPAAVQTELRRLAPEAIVVIGGAGVVADRTLTALGAFAADVRRFGGADRYETSRAALAGRGDQVDTVYVAGGSATVDPPLASTAAAATDRGALLVDGRRSAADAATIDALRAAGAARVVIVGGLATVSSAFQSSLSGAGFAVERRVGPDRNAQAVLMARERTAPVARAIFANSSSMADVAVAAALAAVSRQPLLYAIQECVPDGTASYLSEAGAPVTAVGGAALLGANVLAGTACTTVKARSQSALNTAIRNAMGGYQGSFTVTVRQLGGLGVTTNVNGGTRREPASMMKIFAAWAAFTRIDQGRATLSTRLPSGVPLGECVRVMIHVSDNYCHTDIVHWIGIAEINRMIRAAGFPNTSYGSVPRGTSILYAGNLTTTNDLTSLMQKLASASILSKRYSDIIINHMRSQIWRSRIASGLPPGVPQASKPGALWVASGLMQGDTAIVNGPRVTYTVSIIGLNQPPRAALAAISRAVYTHFHGSFGAAASYPVQQMVTTKPVGLRSSPGGTVTVVVPGGTPIEVVDANRLWYQVRHSGRLLWVYYTGLRNR
;
A
#
# COMPACT_ATOMS: atom_id res chain seq x y z
N MET A 1 -3.01 -37.02 -51.15
CA MET A 1 -3.08 -35.55 -51.23
C MET A 1 -2.93 -35.05 -49.80
N SER A 2 -1.74 -34.88 -49.23
CA SER A 2 -0.55 -34.13 -49.72
C SER A 2 -0.92 -32.63 -49.86
N PHE A 3 -0.25 -31.68 -49.22
CA PHE A 3 1.20 -31.59 -48.96
C PHE A 3 1.63 -31.16 -47.54
N ALA A 4 2.90 -31.47 -47.23
CA ALA A 4 3.63 -31.10 -46.01
C ALA A 4 4.60 -29.90 -46.28
N PRO A 5 5.22 -29.29 -45.26
CA PRO A 5 6.07 -28.08 -45.43
C PRO A 5 7.53 -28.41 -45.82
N PRO A 6 8.32 -27.40 -46.28
CA PRO A 6 9.74 -27.60 -46.60
C PRO A 6 10.64 -27.64 -45.36
N ARG A 7 11.72 -28.42 -45.48
CA ARG A 7 12.72 -28.72 -44.43
C ARG A 7 13.94 -27.79 -44.47
N GLU A 8 14.73 -27.85 -43.39
CA GLU A 8 16.14 -27.45 -43.34
C GLU A 8 17.01 -28.22 -44.34
N TYR A 9 18.15 -27.61 -44.71
CA TYR A 9 19.42 -28.31 -44.97
C TYR A 9 20.57 -27.43 -44.45
N GLY A 10 21.67 -28.02 -44.00
CA GLY A 10 22.79 -27.29 -43.41
C GLY A 10 24.15 -27.95 -43.62
N ARG A 11 25.17 -27.42 -42.89
CA ARG A 11 26.62 -27.67 -43.00
C ARG A 11 27.25 -27.01 -44.24
N GLY A 12 28.41 -26.35 -44.18
CA GLY A 12 29.25 -25.94 -43.04
C GLY A 12 30.74 -25.96 -43.43
N HIS A 13 31.62 -25.15 -42.80
CA HIS A 13 33.06 -25.43 -42.62
C HIS A 13 33.72 -24.41 -41.67
N ARG A 14 34.85 -24.80 -41.07
CA ARG A 14 35.72 -24.00 -40.15
C ARG A 14 36.71 -23.15 -40.95
N VAL A 15 37.36 -22.15 -40.32
CA VAL A 15 38.83 -22.10 -40.08
C VAL A 15 39.32 -20.77 -39.44
N ALA A 16 40.14 -20.91 -38.38
CA ALA A 16 41.23 -20.09 -37.84
C ALA A 16 41.16 -18.55 -37.58
N SER A 17 41.64 -18.17 -36.38
CA SER A 17 42.32 -16.91 -36.03
C SER A 17 43.69 -16.80 -36.71
N PRO A 18 44.33 -15.60 -36.81
CA PRO A 18 45.44 -15.23 -35.88
C PRO A 18 45.61 -13.69 -35.72
N PRO A 19 46.76 -13.13 -35.26
CA PRO A 19 47.44 -13.34 -33.98
C PRO A 19 47.74 -12.02 -33.21
N SER A 20 48.34 -12.15 -32.02
CA SER A 20 49.05 -11.10 -31.29
C SER A 20 50.58 -11.24 -31.41
N SER A 21 51.34 -10.14 -31.46
CA SER A 21 52.79 -10.14 -31.17
C SER A 21 53.27 -8.79 -30.59
N GLN A 22 54.32 -8.84 -29.76
CA GLN A 22 54.95 -7.73 -29.03
C GLN A 22 56.31 -7.32 -29.66
N VAL A 23 57.04 -6.44 -28.94
CA VAL A 23 58.47 -6.04 -29.09
C VAL A 23 58.70 -4.97 -30.16
N GLY A 24 59.42 -3.86 -29.97
CA GLY A 24 60.16 -3.25 -28.85
C GLY A 24 60.71 -1.87 -29.31
N ALA A 25 61.58 -1.11 -28.63
CA ALA A 25 62.15 -1.10 -27.26
C ALA A 25 62.88 0.27 -27.04
N ALA A 26 63.54 0.48 -25.88
CA ALA A 26 64.46 1.58 -25.52
C ALA A 26 63.88 3.01 -25.36
N GLU A 27 64.46 3.93 -24.56
CA GLU A 27 65.06 3.94 -23.20
C GLU A 27 65.63 5.36 -22.95
N SER A 28 66.12 5.64 -21.73
CA SER A 28 66.72 6.90 -21.23
C SER A 28 65.76 8.09 -20.99
N GLY A 29 65.92 8.91 -19.94
CA GLY A 29 66.83 8.77 -18.79
C GLY A 29 66.86 10.00 -17.88
N GLY A 30 66.94 9.77 -16.56
CA GLY A 30 67.26 10.75 -15.51
C GLY A 30 66.20 11.83 -15.16
N ALA A 31 66.26 12.53 -14.03
CA ALA A 31 66.69 12.23 -12.65
C ALA A 31 66.58 13.54 -11.81
N ARG A 32 65.91 13.45 -10.65
CA ARG A 32 66.15 14.18 -9.37
C ARG A 32 66.20 15.73 -9.28
N ALA A 33 65.41 16.22 -8.31
CA ALA A 33 65.75 17.25 -7.30
C ALA A 33 65.96 18.73 -7.74
N ALA A 34 65.85 19.76 -6.89
CA ALA A 34 65.10 20.02 -5.65
C ALA A 34 65.30 21.51 -5.24
N ARG A 35 64.48 22.04 -4.29
CA ARG A 35 64.68 23.32 -3.54
C ARG A 35 64.56 24.62 -4.37
N ARG A 36 64.33 25.83 -3.83
CA ARG A 36 63.67 26.36 -2.59
C ARG A 36 63.50 27.89 -2.73
N ALA A 37 62.46 28.46 -2.11
CA ALA A 37 62.37 29.87 -1.61
C ALA A 37 62.45 31.01 -2.67
N HIS A 38 62.05 32.27 -2.43
CA HIS A 38 61.61 33.00 -1.22
C HIS A 38 60.51 34.05 -1.60
N ARG A 39 59.51 34.34 -0.73
CA ARG A 39 59.20 35.66 -0.07
C ARG A 39 58.79 36.83 -1.00
N ASP A 40 57.86 37.75 -0.67
CA ASP A 40 57.40 38.28 0.64
C ASP A 40 55.85 38.41 0.81
N GLY A 41 55.40 38.81 2.02
CA GLY A 41 54.02 39.20 2.39
C GLY A 41 53.86 40.72 2.60
N PRO A 42 53.02 41.26 3.53
CA PRO A 42 52.28 40.60 4.63
C PRO A 42 50.80 41.06 4.82
N ASP A 43 50.28 40.89 6.05
CA ASP A 43 48.95 41.16 6.66
C ASP A 43 47.90 40.04 6.54
N GLY A 44 47.35 39.43 7.61
CA GLY A 44 47.34 39.75 9.06
C GLY A 44 45.90 40.06 9.51
N GLY A 45 45.29 39.45 10.53
CA GLY A 45 45.69 38.31 11.36
C GLY A 45 44.80 38.19 12.62
N ALA A 46 44.33 36.97 12.92
CA ALA A 46 43.72 36.51 14.19
C ALA A 46 42.27 36.89 14.56
N GLY A 47 41.51 35.86 14.98
CA GLY A 47 40.30 35.93 15.79
C GLY A 47 40.15 34.64 16.61
N ARG A 48 40.26 34.74 17.95
CA ARG A 48 40.20 33.58 18.87
C ARG A 48 39.21 33.84 20.03
N ARG A 49 38.48 32.77 20.40
CA ARG A 49 37.82 32.45 21.69
C ARG A 49 37.69 33.55 22.76
N GLY A 50 36.48 33.74 23.29
CA GLY A 50 36.26 34.39 24.59
C GLY A 50 34.82 34.24 25.12
N SER A 51 34.67 33.77 26.36
CA SER A 51 33.39 33.63 27.07
C SER A 51 33.07 34.85 27.93
N ARG A 52 31.78 35.08 28.30
CA ARG A 52 31.34 35.38 29.69
C ARG A 52 29.81 35.57 29.84
N ARG A 53 29.37 35.49 31.11
CA ARG A 53 27.98 35.54 31.65
C ARG A 53 27.40 36.97 31.75
N ARG A 54 26.05 37.08 31.86
CA ARG A 54 25.24 37.97 32.76
C ARG A 54 23.74 37.59 32.61
N THR A 55 23.00 37.07 33.60
CA THR A 55 22.36 37.60 34.85
C THR A 55 20.90 38.10 34.73
N ARG A 56 19.98 37.26 35.21
CA ARG A 56 18.75 37.46 36.06
C ARG A 56 17.90 38.77 36.06
N ALA A 57 16.57 38.56 36.07
CA ALA A 57 15.50 39.15 36.93
C ALA A 57 14.71 40.45 36.56
N GLU A 58 13.37 40.28 36.61
CA GLU A 58 12.31 41.17 37.18
C GLU A 58 12.04 42.60 36.63
N ARG A 59 10.79 42.87 36.21
CA ARG A 59 9.70 43.43 37.08
C ARG A 59 8.33 43.56 36.40
N ASP A 60 7.26 43.62 37.21
CA ASP A 60 5.86 43.88 36.82
C ASP A 60 5.48 45.37 36.74
N ALA A 61 4.45 45.69 35.92
CA ALA A 61 3.48 46.77 36.12
C ALA A 61 2.23 46.44 35.27
N ARG A 62 1.03 46.12 35.79
CA ARG A 62 0.04 46.85 36.61
C ARG A 62 -0.78 47.94 35.91
N SER A 63 -2.10 47.81 36.07
CA SER A 63 -3.18 48.83 36.00
C SER A 63 -3.64 49.35 34.62
N ALA A 64 -4.90 49.79 34.44
CA ALA A 64 -6.19 49.54 35.13
C ALA A 64 -7.34 50.29 34.38
N VAL A 65 -8.60 50.11 34.83
CA VAL A 65 -9.80 50.97 34.56
C VAL A 65 -10.34 50.89 33.11
N ASP A 66 -11.51 50.32 32.79
CA ASP A 66 -12.92 50.50 33.26
C ASP A 66 -13.60 51.79 32.75
N THR A 67 -14.69 51.65 31.98
CA THR A 67 -15.98 52.33 32.26
C THR A 67 -17.12 51.86 31.34
N ARG A 68 -18.32 51.76 31.92
CA ARG A 68 -19.67 51.65 31.30
C ARG A 68 -19.90 52.75 30.24
N THR A 69 -20.74 52.59 29.21
CA THR A 69 -22.23 52.68 29.33
C THR A 69 -23.04 52.11 28.14
N GLN A 70 -24.25 51.65 28.44
CA GLN A 70 -25.42 51.55 27.55
C GLN A 70 -26.34 52.78 27.80
N PRO A 71 -27.27 53.20 26.90
CA PRO A 71 -28.59 52.54 26.79
C PRO A 71 -29.37 52.70 25.45
N GLY A 72 -30.60 52.13 25.38
CA GLY A 72 -31.66 52.39 24.37
C GLY A 72 -31.71 51.35 23.24
N ALA A 73 -32.70 50.45 23.06
CA ALA A 73 -34.17 50.43 23.24
C ALA A 73 -34.97 50.76 21.96
N ASP A 74 -36.20 50.22 21.86
CA ASP A 74 -37.16 50.27 20.73
C ASP A 74 -36.81 49.44 19.47
N ARG A 75 -37.74 48.83 18.71
CA ARG A 75 -39.14 48.37 18.95
C ARG A 75 -39.60 47.47 17.78
N ASP A 76 -40.75 46.80 17.94
CA ASP A 76 -41.74 46.35 16.92
C ASP A 76 -41.21 45.57 15.68
N ALA A 77 -41.45 44.25 15.54
CA ALA A 77 -42.71 43.56 15.18
C ALA A 77 -43.01 43.48 13.67
N GLU A 78 -43.02 42.26 13.12
CA GLU A 78 -43.72 41.90 11.87
C GLU A 78 -44.37 40.49 11.98
N PRO A 79 -45.42 40.16 11.19
CA PRO A 79 -46.36 39.09 11.53
C PRO A 79 -46.48 37.93 10.52
N GLY A 80 -46.94 36.77 11.02
CA GLY A 80 -48.19 36.16 10.53
C GLY A 80 -48.16 35.09 9.42
N ALA A 81 -48.94 34.02 9.68
CA ALA A 81 -49.56 33.06 8.74
C ALA A 81 -48.65 32.05 7.98
N ASP A 82 -49.04 30.79 7.74
CA ASP A 82 -50.12 29.97 8.34
C ASP A 82 -49.93 28.47 8.00
N GLY A 83 -50.54 27.56 8.79
CA GLY A 83 -51.11 26.32 8.22
C GLY A 83 -50.63 24.93 8.71
N ARG A 84 -51.41 24.35 9.64
CA ARG A 84 -51.66 22.90 9.90
C ARG A 84 -50.49 22.09 10.53
N ALA A 85 -50.57 21.56 11.76
CA ALA A 85 -51.48 20.53 12.32
C ALA A 85 -51.32 19.17 11.60
N GLU A 86 -51.11 18.01 12.23
CA GLU A 86 -51.30 17.53 13.64
C GLU A 86 -49.97 16.89 14.14
N SER A 87 -49.68 16.55 15.41
CA SER A 87 -50.48 16.06 16.54
C SER A 87 -49.84 16.35 17.91
N GLY A 88 -50.65 16.54 18.97
CA GLY A 88 -50.20 16.46 20.37
C GLY A 88 -50.38 15.03 20.92
N ALA A 89 -49.64 14.49 21.91
CA ALA A 89 -48.87 15.01 23.05
C ALA A 89 -49.58 14.74 24.40
N ASP A 90 -48.90 14.01 25.28
CA ASP A 90 -48.97 14.04 26.75
C ASP A 90 -47.83 13.14 27.28
N GLY A 91 -47.02 13.49 28.29
CA GLY A 91 -46.94 14.76 29.01
C GLY A 91 -45.61 14.92 29.78
N ARG A 92 -45.38 16.16 30.22
CA ARG A 92 -44.38 16.74 31.15
C ARG A 92 -44.01 15.82 32.35
N ALA A 93 -42.90 15.93 33.10
CA ALA A 93 -41.93 17.00 33.44
C ALA A 93 -40.71 16.35 34.19
N GLU A 94 -39.57 16.93 34.58
CA GLU A 94 -38.88 18.25 34.40
C GLU A 94 -37.32 18.07 34.67
N PRO A 95 -36.44 19.10 34.80
CA PRO A 95 -34.98 18.94 34.65
C PRO A 95 -34.15 18.96 35.95
N GLY A 96 -32.80 18.84 35.84
CA GLY A 96 -31.90 19.55 36.77
C GLY A 96 -30.67 18.84 37.37
N ALA A 97 -29.54 18.91 36.66
CA ALA A 97 -28.18 19.24 37.15
C ALA A 97 -27.63 18.80 38.55
N HIS A 98 -26.54 18.02 38.48
CA HIS A 98 -25.21 18.24 39.12
C HIS A 98 -24.90 18.05 40.65
N ARG A 99 -23.88 17.19 40.86
CA ARG A 99 -22.73 17.27 41.83
C ARG A 99 -22.93 17.00 43.35
N ARG A 100 -22.38 15.84 43.79
CA ARG A 100 -21.35 15.58 44.87
C ARG A 100 -21.34 16.44 46.18
N PRO A 101 -20.73 15.95 47.30
CA PRO A 101 -20.57 14.56 47.81
C PRO A 101 -20.82 14.42 49.35
N ALA A 102 -20.99 13.19 49.89
CA ALA A 102 -21.11 12.93 51.34
C ALA A 102 -20.71 11.45 51.71
N PRO A 103 -20.66 11.00 52.99
CA PRO A 103 -19.55 10.17 53.50
C PRO A 103 -19.93 8.76 54.04
N VAL A 104 -18.98 8.12 54.75
CA VAL A 104 -18.98 6.79 55.44
C VAL A 104 -18.25 7.01 56.79
N PRO A 105 -18.47 6.29 57.94
CA PRO A 105 -19.18 5.02 58.23
C PRO A 105 -20.40 5.19 59.20
N GLU A 106 -21.17 4.16 59.63
CA GLU A 106 -20.89 3.18 60.73
C GLU A 106 -21.88 1.95 60.74
N PRO A 107 -21.75 0.94 61.64
CA PRO A 107 -21.97 -0.49 61.30
C PRO A 107 -23.17 -1.20 61.97
N THR A 108 -23.47 -2.44 61.54
CA THR A 108 -24.32 -3.37 62.32
C THR A 108 -24.01 -4.88 62.14
N ALA A 109 -23.96 -5.58 63.29
CA ALA A 109 -24.24 -7.01 63.57
C ALA A 109 -23.47 -8.18 62.90
N THR A 110 -22.76 -8.92 63.77
CA THR A 110 -22.22 -10.28 63.61
C THR A 110 -23.24 -11.37 63.99
N PRO A 111 -23.17 -12.58 63.40
CA PRO A 111 -23.65 -13.81 64.05
C PRO A 111 -22.53 -14.84 64.38
N THR A 112 -22.78 -15.62 65.44
CA THR A 112 -21.86 -16.49 66.20
C THR A 112 -21.56 -17.86 65.53
N PRO A 113 -20.37 -18.49 65.76
CA PRO A 113 -20.02 -19.80 65.19
C PRO A 113 -20.52 -21.03 65.98
N SER A 114 -20.49 -22.21 65.35
CA SER A 114 -20.71 -23.53 65.94
C SER A 114 -20.00 -24.63 65.11
N PRO A 115 -19.74 -25.85 65.66
CA PRO A 115 -18.35 -26.21 65.93
C PRO A 115 -17.80 -27.43 65.16
N THR A 116 -16.46 -27.53 65.16
CA THR A 116 -15.65 -28.65 64.64
C THR A 116 -15.75 -29.90 65.53
N PRO A 117 -15.91 -31.12 64.97
CA PRO A 117 -15.64 -32.37 65.66
C PRO A 117 -14.19 -32.86 65.46
N THR A 118 -13.62 -33.40 66.54
CA THR A 118 -12.22 -33.87 66.71
C THR A 118 -11.93 -35.23 66.05
N ALA A 119 -10.66 -35.55 65.82
CA ALA A 119 -10.19 -36.83 65.27
C ALA A 119 -9.61 -37.77 66.34
N GLU A 120 -9.81 -39.09 66.19
CA GLU A 120 -9.10 -40.17 66.90
C GLU A 120 -9.32 -41.54 66.17
N PRO A 121 -8.59 -42.63 66.49
CA PRO A 121 -7.22 -42.90 66.03
C PRO A 121 -7.07 -44.09 65.05
N SER A 122 -5.84 -44.31 64.58
CA SER A 122 -5.45 -45.37 63.62
C SER A 122 -5.14 -46.73 64.27
N PRO A 123 -5.51 -47.87 63.65
CA PRO A 123 -4.94 -49.18 63.94
C PRO A 123 -3.84 -49.62 62.95
N THR A 124 -2.77 -50.19 63.50
CA THR A 124 -1.57 -50.73 62.81
C THR A 124 -1.88 -51.94 61.90
N PRO A 125 -1.22 -52.08 60.72
CA PRO A 125 -1.43 -53.24 59.83
C PRO A 125 -0.68 -54.51 60.29
N THR A 126 -1.31 -55.67 60.08
CA THR A 126 -0.71 -57.02 60.23
C THR A 126 -0.52 -57.64 58.83
N PRO A 127 0.60 -58.32 58.52
CA PRO A 127 0.93 -58.73 57.15
C PRO A 127 0.51 -60.17 56.77
N THR A 128 0.70 -60.50 55.47
CA THR A 128 0.73 -61.86 54.84
C THR A 128 -0.60 -62.33 54.21
N PRO A 129 -0.63 -63.07 53.07
CA PRO A 129 0.45 -63.51 52.16
C PRO A 129 0.39 -62.90 50.74
N ALA A 130 1.45 -63.13 49.95
CA ALA A 130 1.44 -62.87 48.51
C ALA A 130 0.63 -63.94 47.76
N VAL A 131 -0.24 -63.50 46.84
CA VAL A 131 -0.89 -64.35 45.83
C VAL A 131 -0.67 -63.73 44.45
N THR A 132 0.00 -64.47 43.57
CA THR A 132 0.14 -64.11 42.15
C THR A 132 -0.94 -64.82 41.34
N PRO A 133 -1.75 -64.09 40.56
CA PRO A 133 -2.28 -64.68 39.33
C PRO A 133 -2.33 -63.71 38.14
N ALA A 134 -1.79 -64.19 37.01
CA ALA A 134 -2.14 -63.90 35.60
C ALA A 134 -2.01 -62.44 35.05
N PRO A 135 -1.67 -62.30 33.75
CA PRO A 135 -1.62 -60.99 33.08
C PRO A 135 -3.02 -60.54 32.62
N ASP A 136 -3.36 -59.27 32.85
CA ASP A 136 -4.62 -58.65 32.42
C ASP A 136 -4.46 -58.02 31.01
N PRO A 137 -5.42 -58.17 30.08
CA PRO A 137 -5.27 -57.72 28.71
C PRO A 137 -5.78 -56.28 28.49
N GLY A 138 -4.90 -55.42 27.97
CA GLY A 138 -5.28 -54.28 27.13
C GLY A 138 -6.06 -53.14 27.78
N VAL A 139 -5.36 -52.17 28.37
CA VAL A 139 -5.90 -50.82 28.64
C VAL A 139 -5.19 -49.80 27.75
N ASP A 140 -5.72 -49.60 26.54
CA ASP A 140 -5.35 -48.49 25.65
C ASP A 140 -6.60 -47.74 25.19
N GLY A 141 -7.21 -47.02 26.13
CA GLY A 141 -8.31 -46.07 25.90
C GLY A 141 -7.87 -44.60 25.95
N GLN A 142 -6.57 -44.33 26.12
CA GLN A 142 -6.01 -42.99 26.12
C GLN A 142 -5.81 -42.53 24.66
N PRO A 143 -6.36 -41.37 24.21
CA PRO A 143 -6.01 -40.84 22.90
C PRO A 143 -4.49 -40.58 22.85
N PRO A 144 -3.81 -40.89 21.73
CA PRO A 144 -2.36 -40.79 21.65
C PRO A 144 -1.91 -39.35 21.91
N VAL A 145 -1.22 -39.16 23.03
CA VAL A 145 -0.55 -37.90 23.35
C VAL A 145 0.53 -37.63 22.32
N LEU A 146 0.28 -36.64 21.47
CA LEU A 146 1.19 -36.19 20.42
C LEU A 146 2.50 -35.72 21.04
N ARG A 147 3.54 -36.57 20.97
CA ARG A 147 4.91 -36.19 21.34
C ARG A 147 5.41 -35.11 20.39
N LEU A 148 6.13 -34.11 20.92
CA LEU A 148 6.82 -33.12 20.09
C LEU A 148 7.70 -33.83 19.05
N ALA A 149 7.45 -33.52 17.78
CA ALA A 149 8.23 -34.07 16.67
C ALA A 149 9.67 -33.53 16.67
N PRO A 150 10.67 -34.30 16.20
CA PRO A 150 12.01 -33.78 15.96
C PRO A 150 11.98 -32.64 14.93
N ALA A 151 12.85 -31.65 15.12
CA ALA A 151 12.87 -30.44 14.28
C ALA A 151 13.16 -30.76 12.81
N VAL A 152 12.35 -30.22 11.91
CA VAL A 152 12.51 -30.41 10.46
C VAL A 152 13.77 -29.66 9.98
N PRO A 153 14.61 -30.24 9.11
CA PRO A 153 15.77 -29.54 8.55
C PRO A 153 15.38 -28.24 7.83
N ALA A 154 16.26 -27.24 7.87
CA ALA A 154 16.07 -26.04 7.09
C ALA A 154 16.05 -26.36 5.58
N PRO A 155 15.13 -25.77 4.79
CA PRO A 155 15.04 -26.03 3.36
C PRO A 155 16.36 -25.68 2.65
N THR A 156 16.77 -26.45 1.64
CA THR A 156 18.00 -26.16 0.87
C THR A 156 17.72 -25.39 -0.43
N THR A 157 16.47 -25.44 -0.91
CA THR A 157 16.05 -24.86 -2.20
C THR A 157 15.90 -23.35 -2.15
N ALA A 158 16.37 -22.67 -3.21
CA ALA A 158 16.19 -21.21 -3.38
C ALA A 158 14.71 -20.79 -3.52
N ARG A 159 13.85 -21.65 -4.08
CA ARG A 159 12.43 -21.36 -4.29
C ARG A 159 11.55 -22.58 -3.99
N VAL A 160 10.39 -22.30 -3.42
CA VAL A 160 9.28 -23.23 -3.20
C VAL A 160 8.04 -22.61 -3.87
N ALA A 161 7.62 -23.14 -5.01
CA ALA A 161 6.49 -22.62 -5.77
C ALA A 161 5.90 -23.67 -6.71
N GLY A 162 4.60 -23.60 -6.95
CA GLY A 162 3.90 -24.34 -8.01
C GLY A 162 3.19 -23.42 -9.00
N ALA A 163 2.44 -24.01 -9.93
CA ALA A 163 1.59 -23.27 -10.88
C ALA A 163 0.40 -22.58 -10.18
N ASP A 164 -0.03 -23.11 -9.04
CA ASP A 164 -1.05 -22.55 -8.16
C ASP A 164 -0.71 -22.79 -6.68
N ARG A 165 -1.59 -22.35 -5.79
CA ARG A 165 -1.45 -22.51 -4.33
C ARG A 165 -1.35 -23.97 -3.87
N TYR A 166 -2.07 -24.89 -4.51
CA TYR A 166 -2.08 -26.31 -4.17
C TYR A 166 -0.72 -26.90 -4.48
N ALA A 167 -0.21 -26.64 -5.68
CA ALA A 167 1.13 -27.03 -6.10
C ALA A 167 2.24 -26.35 -5.27
N THR A 168 2.08 -25.10 -4.81
CA THR A 168 3.01 -24.47 -3.85
C THR A 168 3.01 -25.19 -2.50
N SER A 169 1.84 -25.58 -1.97
CA SER A 169 1.77 -26.35 -0.71
C SER A 169 2.43 -27.74 -0.83
N VAL A 170 2.22 -28.44 -1.95
CA VAL A 170 2.92 -29.69 -2.28
C VAL A 170 4.43 -29.49 -2.42
N ALA A 171 4.88 -28.40 -3.05
CA ALA A 171 6.31 -28.09 -3.14
C ALA A 171 6.95 -27.84 -1.77
N ALA A 172 6.24 -27.17 -0.86
CA ALA A 172 6.72 -26.94 0.51
C ALA A 172 6.80 -28.25 1.31
N SER A 173 5.79 -29.10 1.20
CA SER A 173 5.77 -30.45 1.76
C SER A 173 6.98 -31.26 1.33
N ARG A 174 7.30 -31.32 0.03
CA ARG A 174 8.45 -32.09 -0.49
C ARG A 174 9.81 -31.61 0.04
N VAL A 175 9.94 -30.31 0.29
CA VAL A 175 11.20 -29.71 0.76
C VAL A 175 11.37 -29.91 2.27
N GLY A 176 10.29 -29.78 3.05
CA GLY A 176 10.34 -30.04 4.50
C GLY A 176 10.36 -31.53 4.85
N PHE A 177 9.63 -32.36 4.11
CA PHE A 177 9.32 -33.75 4.47
C PHE A 177 9.72 -34.73 3.36
N PRO A 178 11.00 -34.77 2.94
CA PRO A 178 11.45 -35.67 1.88
C PRO A 178 11.26 -37.15 2.26
N GLY A 179 11.39 -37.50 3.54
CA GLY A 179 11.21 -38.86 4.08
C GLY A 179 9.78 -39.26 4.48
N GLY A 180 8.79 -38.38 4.28
CA GLY A 180 7.40 -38.59 4.74
C GLY A 180 7.05 -37.77 5.99
N ALA A 181 5.82 -37.90 6.49
CA ALA A 181 5.35 -37.25 7.71
C ALA A 181 4.18 -38.05 8.34
N SER A 182 4.27 -38.36 9.64
CA SER A 182 3.22 -39.12 10.35
C SER A 182 1.92 -38.32 10.50
N THR A 183 2.00 -37.00 10.64
CA THR A 183 0.84 -36.09 10.67
C THR A 183 0.89 -35.11 9.50
N VAL A 184 -0.26 -34.83 8.87
CA VAL A 184 -0.40 -33.78 7.85
C VAL A 184 -1.49 -32.79 8.23
N LEU A 185 -1.20 -31.49 8.13
CA LEU A 185 -2.17 -30.41 8.28
C LEU A 185 -2.84 -30.14 6.94
N VAL A 186 -4.18 -30.12 6.92
CA VAL A 186 -4.98 -29.87 5.72
C VAL A 186 -5.91 -28.70 5.94
N THR A 187 -6.01 -27.79 4.98
CA THR A 187 -7.01 -26.71 5.02
C THR A 187 -7.44 -26.26 3.62
N SER A 188 -8.46 -25.40 3.54
CA SER A 188 -8.93 -24.88 2.26
C SER A 188 -7.93 -23.91 1.64
N GLY A 189 -7.52 -24.16 0.40
CA GLY A 189 -6.70 -23.20 -0.36
C GLY A 189 -7.40 -21.85 -0.59
N LEU A 190 -8.70 -21.75 -0.34
CA LEU A 190 -9.47 -20.51 -0.42
C LEU A 190 -9.66 -19.82 0.95
N ALA A 191 -9.28 -20.46 2.06
CA ALA A 191 -9.33 -19.91 3.42
C ALA A 191 -7.91 -19.79 4.03
N PRO A 192 -7.05 -18.88 3.51
CA PRO A 192 -5.65 -18.82 3.92
C PRO A 192 -5.43 -18.43 5.39
N VAL A 193 -6.44 -17.87 6.08
CA VAL A 193 -6.37 -17.62 7.53
C VAL A 193 -6.35 -18.92 8.33
N ASP A 194 -7.02 -19.97 7.86
CA ASP A 194 -7.01 -21.28 8.50
C ASP A 194 -5.65 -21.98 8.28
N GLY A 195 -4.97 -21.69 7.16
CA GLY A 195 -3.57 -22.05 6.95
C GLY A 195 -2.60 -21.32 7.89
N VAL A 196 -2.89 -20.08 8.27
CA VAL A 196 -2.11 -19.35 9.29
C VAL A 196 -2.32 -19.94 10.68
N ILE A 197 -3.55 -20.36 11.01
CA ILE A 197 -3.85 -21.09 12.26
C ILE A 197 -3.09 -22.42 12.27
N ALA A 198 -3.15 -23.18 11.18
CA ALA A 198 -2.41 -24.44 11.02
C ALA A 198 -0.90 -24.26 11.22
N ALA A 199 -0.30 -23.19 10.68
CA ALA A 199 1.12 -22.88 10.86
C ALA A 199 1.54 -22.73 12.34
N GLY A 200 0.63 -22.30 13.23
CA GLY A 200 0.89 -22.19 14.68
C GLY A 200 0.94 -23.54 15.42
N MET A 201 0.42 -24.61 14.81
CA MET A 201 0.52 -25.99 15.32
C MET A 201 1.61 -26.80 14.61
N ALA A 202 2.01 -26.39 13.39
CA ALA A 202 2.82 -27.19 12.49
C ALA A 202 4.13 -27.71 13.13
N ALA A 203 4.84 -26.86 13.90
CA ALA A 203 6.05 -27.28 14.59
C ALA A 203 5.82 -28.29 15.73
N ALA A 204 4.75 -28.13 16.51
CA ALA A 204 4.43 -29.05 17.61
C ALA A 204 4.10 -30.45 17.08
N LEU A 205 3.39 -30.52 15.95
CA LEU A 205 3.01 -31.76 15.27
C LEU A 205 4.05 -32.29 14.27
N GLY A 206 5.09 -31.52 13.96
CA GLY A 206 6.03 -31.84 12.88
C GLY A 206 5.36 -32.10 11.53
N ALA A 207 4.38 -31.29 11.14
CA ALA A 207 3.45 -31.60 10.05
C ALA A 207 3.50 -30.61 8.88
N PRO A 208 3.54 -31.05 7.60
CA PRO A 208 3.37 -30.16 6.46
C PRO A 208 1.95 -29.63 6.36
N LEU A 209 1.82 -28.41 5.82
CA LEU A 209 0.53 -27.83 5.43
C LEU A 209 0.25 -28.10 3.94
N LEU A 210 -0.84 -28.82 3.66
CA LEU A 210 -1.37 -29.02 2.31
C LEU A 210 -2.73 -28.32 2.14
N TYR A 211 -2.96 -27.75 0.95
CA TYR A 211 -4.25 -27.16 0.61
C TYR A 211 -5.17 -28.13 -0.12
N VAL A 212 -6.46 -28.11 0.21
CA VAL A 212 -7.54 -28.79 -0.52
C VAL A 212 -8.55 -27.77 -1.08
N GLN A 213 -9.42 -28.21 -1.98
CA GLN A 213 -10.63 -27.46 -2.32
C GLN A 213 -11.72 -27.77 -1.30
N ALA A 214 -12.71 -26.90 -1.15
CA ALA A 214 -13.75 -27.09 -0.14
C ALA A 214 -14.48 -28.44 -0.26
N GLY A 215 -14.68 -28.94 -1.49
CA GLY A 215 -15.37 -30.21 -1.76
C GLY A 215 -14.53 -31.31 -2.41
N ALA A 216 -13.20 -31.17 -2.50
CA ALA A 216 -12.34 -32.13 -3.19
C ALA A 216 -10.87 -32.04 -2.76
N VAL A 217 -10.17 -33.17 -2.80
CA VAL A 217 -8.70 -33.24 -2.68
C VAL A 217 -8.08 -33.17 -4.09
N PRO A 218 -7.34 -32.11 -4.47
CA PRO A 218 -6.75 -32.00 -5.80
C PRO A 218 -5.79 -33.16 -6.11
N ALA A 219 -5.71 -33.60 -7.37
CA ALA A 219 -4.89 -34.77 -7.75
C ALA A 219 -3.42 -34.65 -7.32
N ALA A 220 -2.81 -33.47 -7.45
CA ALA A 220 -1.43 -33.23 -6.98
C ALA A 220 -1.26 -33.42 -5.46
N VAL A 221 -2.31 -33.14 -4.69
CA VAL A 221 -2.35 -33.26 -3.22
C VAL A 221 -2.60 -34.73 -2.84
N GLN A 222 -3.44 -35.46 -3.56
CA GLN A 222 -3.60 -36.90 -3.39
C GLN A 222 -2.28 -37.66 -3.61
N THR A 223 -1.54 -37.31 -4.68
CA THR A 223 -0.21 -37.87 -4.94
C THR A 223 0.79 -37.55 -3.83
N GLU A 224 0.73 -36.33 -3.28
CA GLU A 224 1.60 -35.94 -2.17
C GLU A 224 1.24 -36.64 -0.85
N LEU A 225 -0.05 -36.82 -0.54
CA LEU A 225 -0.50 -37.60 0.62
C LEU A 225 -0.03 -39.05 0.54
N ARG A 226 -0.10 -39.70 -0.64
CA ARG A 226 0.46 -41.04 -0.85
C ARG A 226 1.98 -41.10 -0.64
N ARG A 227 2.72 -40.03 -1.00
CA ARG A 227 4.17 -39.93 -0.78
C ARG A 227 4.52 -39.70 0.69
N LEU A 228 3.69 -38.94 1.41
CA LEU A 228 3.89 -38.66 2.83
C LEU A 228 3.57 -39.85 3.73
N ALA A 229 2.61 -40.69 3.31
CA ALA A 229 2.10 -41.85 4.03
C ALA A 229 1.72 -41.56 5.50
N PRO A 230 0.82 -40.57 5.76
CA PRO A 230 0.48 -40.17 7.11
C PRO A 230 -0.36 -41.20 7.88
N GLU A 231 -0.08 -41.29 9.17
CA GLU A 231 -0.91 -41.99 10.15
C GLU A 231 -2.16 -41.14 10.49
N ALA A 232 -1.98 -39.82 10.55
CA ALA A 232 -3.02 -38.84 10.92
C ALA A 232 -3.11 -37.64 9.95
N ILE A 233 -4.33 -37.18 9.69
CA ILE A 233 -4.62 -35.95 8.96
C ILE A 233 -5.45 -35.03 9.85
N VAL A 234 -4.93 -33.83 10.10
CA VAL A 234 -5.60 -32.81 10.91
C VAL A 234 -6.13 -31.70 9.99
N VAL A 235 -7.45 -31.64 9.84
CA VAL A 235 -8.14 -30.63 9.04
C VAL A 235 -8.40 -29.37 9.88
N ILE A 236 -7.82 -28.24 9.47
CA ILE A 236 -8.04 -26.94 10.08
C ILE A 236 -9.11 -26.17 9.28
N GLY A 237 -10.18 -25.77 9.96
CA GLY A 237 -11.32 -25.05 9.40
C GLY A 237 -12.65 -25.82 9.47
N GLY A 238 -13.75 -25.09 9.59
CA GLY A 238 -15.10 -25.64 9.68
C GLY A 238 -15.64 -26.27 8.38
N ALA A 239 -16.80 -26.92 8.46
CA ALA A 239 -17.41 -27.62 7.32
C ALA A 239 -17.69 -26.70 6.11
N GLY A 240 -17.93 -25.40 6.33
CA GLY A 240 -18.14 -24.42 5.26
C GLY A 240 -16.91 -24.13 4.38
N VAL A 241 -15.69 -24.40 4.87
CA VAL A 241 -14.43 -24.18 4.11
C VAL A 241 -13.76 -25.47 3.66
N VAL A 242 -13.95 -26.56 4.42
CA VAL A 242 -13.58 -27.94 4.05
C VAL A 242 -14.76 -28.84 4.39
N ALA A 243 -15.59 -29.18 3.41
CA ALA A 243 -16.81 -29.98 3.58
C ALA A 243 -16.51 -31.43 3.97
N ASP A 244 -17.46 -32.09 4.63
CA ASP A 244 -17.25 -33.44 5.20
C ASP A 244 -16.94 -34.50 4.15
N ARG A 245 -17.47 -34.38 2.92
CA ARG A 245 -17.05 -35.22 1.78
C ARG A 245 -15.55 -35.18 1.49
N THR A 246 -14.89 -34.05 1.79
CA THR A 246 -13.44 -33.90 1.66
C THR A 246 -12.72 -34.63 2.80
N LEU A 247 -13.28 -34.63 4.03
CA LEU A 247 -12.77 -35.44 5.15
C LEU A 247 -12.90 -36.94 4.84
N THR A 248 -14.06 -37.38 4.35
CA THR A 248 -14.27 -38.77 3.91
C THR A 248 -13.26 -39.18 2.83
N ALA A 249 -12.98 -38.30 1.86
CA ALA A 249 -11.96 -38.54 0.84
C ALA A 249 -10.52 -38.56 1.40
N LEU A 250 -10.24 -37.84 2.49
CA LEU A 250 -8.93 -37.87 3.16
C LEU A 250 -8.70 -39.19 3.94
N GLY A 251 -9.77 -39.86 4.38
CA GLY A 251 -9.69 -41.19 5.01
C GLY A 251 -9.13 -42.31 4.09
N ALA A 252 -8.99 -42.05 2.79
CA ALA A 252 -8.27 -42.95 1.88
C ALA A 252 -6.73 -42.85 1.99
N PHE A 253 -6.21 -41.94 2.82
CA PHE A 253 -4.76 -41.67 2.97
C PHE A 253 -4.25 -41.77 4.41
N ALA A 254 -5.13 -41.75 5.41
CA ALA A 254 -4.81 -41.89 6.85
C ALA A 254 -6.01 -42.49 7.59
N ALA A 255 -5.76 -43.23 8.68
CA ALA A 255 -6.82 -43.81 9.51
C ALA A 255 -7.41 -42.78 10.49
N ASP A 256 -6.58 -41.90 11.06
CA ASP A 256 -7.03 -40.79 11.92
C ASP A 256 -7.25 -39.53 11.07
N VAL A 257 -8.50 -39.07 10.98
CA VAL A 257 -8.85 -37.80 10.32
C VAL A 257 -9.65 -36.93 11.29
N ARG A 258 -8.97 -35.95 11.91
CA ARG A 258 -9.56 -35.03 12.90
C ARG A 258 -9.82 -33.65 12.32
N ARG A 259 -10.87 -32.97 12.79
CA ARG A 259 -11.18 -31.58 12.44
C ARG A 259 -11.00 -30.66 13.64
N PHE A 260 -10.22 -29.58 13.48
CA PHE A 260 -10.23 -28.43 14.37
C PHE A 260 -10.78 -27.21 13.60
N GLY A 261 -12.04 -26.85 13.88
CA GLY A 261 -12.73 -25.78 13.17
C GLY A 261 -14.06 -25.42 13.83
N GLY A 262 -14.45 -24.15 13.70
CA GLY A 262 -15.73 -23.63 14.21
C GLY A 262 -16.48 -22.81 13.16
N ALA A 263 -17.44 -22.00 13.61
CA ALA A 263 -18.22 -21.09 12.78
C ALA A 263 -17.37 -19.95 12.19
N ASP A 264 -16.28 -19.56 12.86
CA ASP A 264 -15.36 -18.53 12.39
C ASP A 264 -13.87 -18.87 12.63
N ARG A 265 -13.00 -17.91 12.26
CA ARG A 265 -11.54 -18.02 12.41
C ARG A 265 -11.05 -17.98 13.87
N TYR A 266 -11.83 -17.40 14.78
CA TYR A 266 -11.48 -17.25 16.19
C TYR A 266 -11.82 -18.56 16.92
N GLU A 267 -12.99 -19.14 16.67
CA GLU A 267 -13.34 -20.48 17.10
C GLU A 267 -12.39 -21.54 16.54
N THR A 268 -12.10 -21.48 15.23
CA THR A 268 -11.10 -22.35 14.59
C THR A 268 -9.73 -22.21 15.24
N SER A 269 -9.31 -20.99 15.62
CA SER A 269 -8.04 -20.77 16.31
C SER A 269 -8.04 -21.25 17.76
N ARG A 270 -9.17 -21.18 18.47
CA ARG A 270 -9.32 -21.75 19.83
C ARG A 270 -9.28 -23.28 19.79
N ALA A 271 -10.00 -23.88 18.84
CA ALA A 271 -10.00 -25.33 18.62
C ALA A 271 -8.58 -25.84 18.24
N ALA A 272 -7.86 -25.10 17.41
CA ALA A 272 -6.47 -25.39 17.07
C ALA A 272 -5.53 -25.28 18.27
N LEU A 273 -5.65 -24.22 19.10
CA LEU A 273 -4.83 -24.06 20.31
C LEU A 273 -5.03 -25.23 21.29
N ALA A 274 -6.28 -25.60 21.57
CA ALA A 274 -6.60 -26.75 22.42
C ALA A 274 -6.17 -28.09 21.78
N GLY A 275 -6.33 -28.24 20.47
CA GLY A 275 -5.99 -29.43 19.69
C GLY A 275 -4.49 -29.73 19.58
N ARG A 276 -3.61 -28.86 20.10
CA ARG A 276 -2.16 -29.15 20.20
C ARG A 276 -1.86 -30.25 21.21
N GLY A 277 -2.64 -30.33 22.29
CA GLY A 277 -2.46 -31.31 23.37
C GLY A 277 -1.35 -30.98 24.40
N ASP A 278 -0.65 -29.85 24.26
CA ASP A 278 0.36 -29.37 25.22
C ASP A 278 -0.13 -28.16 26.05
N GLN A 279 0.50 -27.95 27.21
CA GLN A 279 0.34 -26.73 28.01
C GLN A 279 1.45 -25.75 27.64
N VAL A 280 1.10 -24.48 27.43
CA VAL A 280 2.00 -23.41 26.98
C VAL A 280 1.82 -22.16 27.82
N ASP A 281 2.82 -21.86 28.66
CA ASP A 281 2.86 -20.68 29.56
C ASP A 281 2.61 -19.35 28.83
N THR A 282 3.05 -19.24 27.58
CA THR A 282 2.94 -18.02 26.77
C THR A 282 2.17 -18.30 25.48
N VAL A 283 1.19 -17.43 25.17
CA VAL A 283 0.44 -17.45 23.89
C VAL A 283 0.62 -16.14 23.13
N TYR A 284 0.97 -16.24 21.85
CA TYR A 284 1.01 -15.10 20.94
C TYR A 284 -0.38 -14.82 20.38
N VAL A 285 -0.85 -13.59 20.51
CA VAL A 285 -2.19 -13.15 20.09
C VAL A 285 -2.09 -12.15 18.95
N ALA A 286 -2.84 -12.38 17.87
CA ALA A 286 -2.91 -11.46 16.73
C ALA A 286 -4.35 -11.20 16.30
N GLY A 287 -4.62 -10.00 15.78
CA GLY A 287 -5.94 -9.64 15.25
C GLY A 287 -6.27 -10.47 14.00
N GLY A 288 -7.26 -11.36 14.06
CA GLY A 288 -7.55 -12.32 12.98
C GLY A 288 -8.08 -11.71 11.68
N SER A 289 -8.35 -10.40 11.65
CA SER A 289 -8.65 -9.62 10.42
C SER A 289 -7.40 -9.07 9.72
N ALA A 290 -6.23 -9.16 10.35
CA ALA A 290 -4.96 -8.69 9.79
C ALA A 290 -4.30 -9.73 8.87
N THR A 291 -3.52 -9.27 7.90
CA THR A 291 -2.80 -10.12 6.93
C THR A 291 -1.30 -10.24 7.21
N VAL A 292 -0.77 -9.44 8.15
CA VAL A 292 0.67 -9.34 8.42
C VAL A 292 1.01 -10.02 9.74
N ASP A 293 0.31 -9.63 10.81
CA ASP A 293 0.65 -10.02 12.18
C ASP A 293 0.36 -11.51 12.49
N PRO A 294 -0.80 -12.09 12.09
CA PRO A 294 -1.13 -13.49 12.36
C PRO A 294 -0.09 -14.55 11.94
N PRO A 295 0.41 -14.60 10.69
CA PRO A 295 1.44 -15.58 10.30
C PRO A 295 2.76 -15.37 11.04
N LEU A 296 3.14 -14.13 11.35
CA LEU A 296 4.35 -13.86 12.12
C LEU A 296 4.20 -14.33 13.58
N ALA A 297 3.02 -14.13 14.18
CA ALA A 297 2.67 -14.64 15.51
C ALA A 297 2.73 -16.17 15.55
N SER A 298 2.10 -16.84 14.58
CA SER A 298 2.12 -18.30 14.44
C SER A 298 3.54 -18.85 14.31
N THR A 299 4.39 -18.27 13.45
CA THR A 299 5.78 -18.72 13.30
C THR A 299 6.64 -18.40 14.53
N ALA A 300 6.47 -17.26 15.19
CA ALA A 300 7.23 -16.91 16.41
C ALA A 300 6.87 -17.80 17.60
N ALA A 301 5.58 -18.09 17.79
CA ALA A 301 5.09 -19.05 18.76
C ALA A 301 5.70 -20.45 18.53
N ALA A 302 5.57 -20.95 17.30
CA ALA A 302 6.09 -22.25 16.91
C ALA A 302 7.63 -22.36 17.05
N ALA A 303 8.37 -21.30 16.73
CA ALA A 303 9.83 -21.28 16.85
C ALA A 303 10.35 -21.08 18.29
N THR A 304 9.44 -20.89 19.26
CA THR A 304 9.77 -20.74 20.70
C THR A 304 8.95 -21.66 21.60
N ASP A 305 8.37 -22.73 21.02
CA ASP A 305 7.58 -23.75 21.72
C ASP A 305 6.42 -23.18 22.57
N ARG A 306 5.67 -22.25 21.96
CA ARG A 306 4.55 -21.50 22.54
C ARG A 306 3.28 -21.63 21.71
N GLY A 307 2.14 -21.20 22.28
CA GLY A 307 0.85 -21.18 21.61
C GLY A 307 0.63 -19.96 20.72
N ALA A 308 -0.30 -20.05 19.77
CA ALA A 308 -0.75 -18.95 18.93
C ALA A 308 -2.28 -18.89 18.89
N LEU A 309 -2.86 -17.69 18.91
CA LEU A 309 -4.30 -17.48 18.95
C LEU A 309 -4.73 -16.24 18.15
N LEU A 310 -5.74 -16.39 17.29
CA LEU A 310 -6.36 -15.28 16.57
C LEU A 310 -7.58 -14.76 17.33
N VAL A 311 -7.70 -13.43 17.43
CA VAL A 311 -8.78 -12.76 18.17
C VAL A 311 -9.45 -11.65 17.36
N ASP A 312 -10.70 -11.32 17.67
CA ASP A 312 -11.33 -10.07 17.21
C ASP A 312 -10.85 -8.88 18.05
N GLY A 313 -9.57 -8.55 17.90
CA GLY A 313 -8.89 -7.55 18.70
C GLY A 313 -9.43 -6.13 18.56
N ARG A 314 -10.34 -5.88 17.60
CA ARG A 314 -10.99 -4.57 17.44
C ARG A 314 -12.14 -4.33 18.42
N ARG A 315 -12.61 -5.38 19.10
CA ARG A 315 -13.56 -5.26 20.21
C ARG A 315 -12.92 -4.53 21.40
N SER A 316 -13.76 -4.08 22.33
CA SER A 316 -13.34 -3.46 23.59
C SER A 316 -12.84 -4.47 24.62
N ALA A 317 -13.21 -5.76 24.48
CA ALA A 317 -12.78 -6.83 25.37
C ALA A 317 -12.68 -8.17 24.64
N ALA A 318 -11.87 -9.09 25.18
CA ALA A 318 -11.89 -10.50 24.82
C ALA A 318 -13.22 -11.15 25.26
N ASP A 319 -13.71 -12.11 24.46
CA ASP A 319 -14.86 -12.94 24.84
C ASP A 319 -14.47 -14.02 25.86
N ALA A 320 -15.46 -14.56 26.60
CA ALA A 320 -15.21 -15.58 27.62
C ALA A 320 -14.48 -16.80 27.04
N ALA A 321 -14.93 -17.30 25.88
CA ALA A 321 -14.31 -18.44 25.20
C ALA A 321 -12.81 -18.22 24.88
N THR A 322 -12.37 -16.99 24.63
CA THR A 322 -10.96 -16.63 24.43
C THR A 322 -10.19 -16.67 25.73
N ILE A 323 -10.76 -16.16 26.83
CA ILE A 323 -10.16 -16.24 28.17
C ILE A 323 -10.04 -17.70 28.61
N ASP A 324 -11.09 -18.49 28.40
CA ASP A 324 -11.14 -19.90 28.79
C ASP A 324 -10.18 -20.75 27.94
N ALA A 325 -10.08 -20.50 26.63
CA ALA A 325 -9.08 -21.16 25.78
C ALA A 325 -7.63 -20.83 26.18
N LEU A 326 -7.34 -19.59 26.59
CA LEU A 326 -6.03 -19.20 27.12
C LEU A 326 -5.71 -19.92 28.44
N ARG A 327 -6.68 -20.00 29.37
CA ARG A 327 -6.53 -20.72 30.64
C ARG A 327 -6.39 -22.22 30.46
N ALA A 328 -7.19 -22.82 29.58
CA ALA A 328 -7.13 -24.25 29.26
C ALA A 328 -5.81 -24.64 28.57
N ALA A 329 -5.16 -23.70 27.86
CA ALA A 329 -3.82 -23.87 27.31
C ALA A 329 -2.70 -23.63 28.34
N GLY A 330 -3.01 -23.25 29.59
CA GLY A 330 -2.01 -22.98 30.63
C GLY A 330 -1.31 -21.62 30.53
N ALA A 331 -1.87 -20.67 29.78
CA ALA A 331 -1.20 -19.40 29.52
C ALA A 331 -1.21 -18.48 30.76
N ALA A 332 -0.03 -18.13 31.27
CA ALA A 332 0.16 -17.02 32.21
C ALA A 332 0.48 -15.70 31.48
N ARG A 333 1.13 -15.78 30.30
CA ARG A 333 1.58 -14.63 29.51
C ARG A 333 0.89 -14.58 28.14
N VAL A 334 0.53 -13.37 27.72
CA VAL A 334 0.03 -13.11 26.36
C VAL A 334 0.93 -12.08 25.67
N VAL A 335 1.40 -12.41 24.46
CA VAL A 335 2.19 -11.50 23.62
C VAL A 335 1.36 -11.06 22.43
N ILE A 336 0.86 -9.82 22.46
CA ILE A 336 0.11 -9.22 21.35
C ILE A 336 1.06 -8.86 20.22
N VAL A 337 0.87 -9.46 19.06
CA VAL A 337 1.59 -9.15 17.82
C VAL A 337 0.74 -8.20 17.00
N GLY A 338 1.25 -6.98 16.77
CA GLY A 338 0.59 -5.96 15.94
C GLY A 338 0.11 -4.72 16.69
N GLY A 339 -0.29 -3.71 15.89
CA GLY A 339 -0.65 -2.38 16.36
C GLY A 339 -2.09 -2.22 16.86
N LEU A 340 -2.42 -1.01 17.31
CA LEU A 340 -3.75 -0.68 17.85
C LEU A 340 -4.90 -0.79 16.84
N ALA A 341 -4.59 -0.79 15.53
CA ALA A 341 -5.57 -0.96 14.45
C ALA A 341 -6.08 -2.41 14.31
N THR A 342 -5.33 -3.40 14.82
CA THR A 342 -5.65 -4.83 14.72
C THR A 342 -5.99 -5.46 16.07
N VAL A 343 -5.35 -4.98 17.16
CA VAL A 343 -5.72 -5.29 18.55
C VAL A 343 -5.73 -4.00 19.38
N SER A 344 -6.91 -3.57 19.83
CA SER A 344 -7.11 -2.30 20.54
C SER A 344 -6.42 -2.25 21.91
N SER A 345 -6.30 -1.05 22.48
CA SER A 345 -5.81 -0.88 23.85
C SER A 345 -6.80 -1.42 24.88
N ALA A 346 -8.11 -1.23 24.65
CA ALA A 346 -9.16 -1.78 25.51
C ALA A 346 -9.13 -3.32 25.53
N PHE A 347 -8.96 -3.96 24.37
CA PHE A 347 -8.80 -5.42 24.28
C PHE A 347 -7.60 -5.90 25.09
N GLN A 348 -6.45 -5.23 24.96
CA GLN A 348 -5.25 -5.51 25.76
C GLN A 348 -5.52 -5.36 27.27
N SER A 349 -6.18 -4.27 27.69
CA SER A 349 -6.55 -4.07 29.10
C SER A 349 -7.50 -5.15 29.62
N SER A 350 -8.42 -5.67 28.78
CA SER A 350 -9.32 -6.76 29.17
C SER A 350 -8.59 -8.07 29.46
N LEU A 351 -7.53 -8.38 28.69
CA LEU A 351 -6.67 -9.54 28.93
C LEU A 351 -5.88 -9.38 30.24
N SER A 352 -5.33 -8.19 30.50
CA SER A 352 -4.67 -7.90 31.79
C SER A 352 -5.63 -7.99 32.97
N GLY A 353 -6.85 -7.48 32.82
CA GLY A 353 -7.92 -7.58 33.84
C GLY A 353 -8.40 -9.02 34.08
N ALA A 354 -8.22 -9.92 33.12
CA ALA A 354 -8.51 -11.35 33.27
C ALA A 354 -7.39 -12.16 33.96
N GLY A 355 -6.27 -11.51 34.31
CA GLY A 355 -5.16 -12.09 35.07
C GLY A 355 -3.88 -12.38 34.26
N PHE A 356 -3.86 -12.14 32.95
CA PHE A 356 -2.69 -12.46 32.12
C PHE A 356 -1.61 -11.36 32.17
N ALA A 357 -0.34 -11.76 32.15
CA ALA A 357 0.78 -10.86 31.91
C ALA A 357 0.83 -10.49 30.41
N VAL A 358 0.38 -9.29 30.04
CA VAL A 358 0.23 -8.89 28.63
C VAL A 358 1.34 -7.96 28.15
N GLU A 359 2.07 -8.37 27.13
CA GLU A 359 3.05 -7.55 26.39
C GLU A 359 2.54 -7.27 24.97
N ARG A 360 3.00 -6.17 24.35
CA ARG A 360 2.76 -5.89 22.93
C ARG A 360 4.07 -5.75 22.16
N ARG A 361 4.15 -6.43 21.02
CA ARG A 361 5.24 -6.37 20.05
C ARG A 361 4.75 -5.76 18.75
N VAL A 362 5.21 -4.53 18.47
CA VAL A 362 4.83 -3.77 17.27
C VAL A 362 6.04 -3.12 16.61
N GLY A 363 6.21 -3.39 15.31
CA GLY A 363 7.14 -2.69 14.43
C GLY A 363 6.45 -1.54 13.68
N PRO A 364 7.21 -0.53 13.18
CA PRO A 364 6.65 0.61 12.45
C PRO A 364 6.01 0.24 11.10
N ASP A 365 6.39 -0.89 10.51
CA ASP A 365 5.79 -1.44 9.29
C ASP A 365 5.87 -2.98 9.27
N ARG A 366 5.24 -3.60 8.26
CA ARG A 366 5.14 -5.06 8.12
C ARG A 366 6.48 -5.80 8.05
N ASN A 367 7.51 -5.18 7.48
CA ASN A 367 8.82 -5.79 7.30
C ASN A 367 9.65 -5.64 8.59
N ALA A 368 9.52 -4.49 9.26
CA ALA A 368 10.07 -4.31 10.59
C ALA A 368 9.40 -5.22 11.64
N GLN A 369 8.08 -5.46 11.55
CA GLN A 369 7.38 -6.47 12.35
C GLN A 369 7.95 -7.88 12.11
N ALA A 370 8.19 -8.26 10.85
CA ALA A 370 8.77 -9.55 10.52
C ALA A 370 10.19 -9.71 11.10
N VAL A 371 11.04 -8.68 11.00
CA VAL A 371 12.37 -8.69 11.63
C VAL A 371 12.29 -8.73 13.16
N LEU A 372 11.35 -8.01 13.78
CA LEU A 372 11.13 -8.05 15.23
C LEU A 372 10.81 -9.48 15.71
N MET A 373 9.88 -10.16 15.04
CA MET A 373 9.49 -11.53 15.36
C MET A 373 10.60 -12.55 15.03
N ALA A 374 11.34 -12.33 13.95
CA ALA A 374 12.49 -13.16 13.58
C ALA A 374 13.65 -13.08 14.61
N ARG A 375 13.76 -11.99 15.39
CA ARG A 375 14.74 -11.80 16.48
C ARG A 375 14.29 -12.37 17.84
N GLU A 376 13.05 -12.83 17.99
CA GLU A 376 12.63 -13.54 19.22
C GLU A 376 13.09 -15.01 19.25
N ARG A 377 13.58 -15.51 18.12
CA ARG A 377 14.16 -16.86 17.99
C ARG A 377 15.55 -16.92 18.65
N THR A 378 15.77 -17.96 19.45
CA THR A 378 17.09 -18.30 20.02
C THR A 378 17.92 -19.20 19.09
N ALA A 379 17.27 -19.99 18.23
CA ALA A 379 17.93 -20.87 17.28
C ALA A 379 18.63 -20.07 16.15
N PRO A 380 19.84 -20.48 15.72
CA PRO A 380 20.53 -19.87 14.57
C PRO A 380 19.66 -19.80 13.31
N VAL A 381 19.95 -18.85 12.44
CA VAL A 381 19.31 -18.74 11.12
C VAL A 381 20.10 -19.60 10.13
N ALA A 382 19.67 -20.84 9.94
CA ALA A 382 20.23 -21.68 8.88
C ALA A 382 19.73 -21.22 7.50
N ARG A 383 18.51 -20.67 7.42
CA ARG A 383 17.94 -20.08 6.20
C ARG A 383 16.77 -19.16 6.48
N ALA A 384 16.67 -18.03 5.79
CA ALA A 384 15.51 -17.15 5.89
C ALA A 384 14.40 -17.54 4.91
N ILE A 385 13.16 -17.68 5.41
CA ILE A 385 11.99 -17.99 4.59
C ILE A 385 11.27 -16.70 4.22
N PHE A 386 11.20 -16.40 2.93
CA PHE A 386 10.59 -15.19 2.41
C PHE A 386 9.25 -15.46 1.74
N ALA A 387 8.25 -14.65 2.07
CA ALA A 387 6.96 -14.60 1.38
C ALA A 387 6.65 -13.17 0.90
N ASN A 388 5.77 -13.02 -0.10
CA ASN A 388 5.20 -11.71 -0.42
C ASN A 388 3.88 -11.53 0.33
N SER A 389 3.82 -10.53 1.21
CA SER A 389 2.64 -10.18 2.01
C SER A 389 1.36 -9.85 1.21
N SER A 390 1.41 -9.78 -0.13
CA SER A 390 0.22 -9.68 -0.99
C SER A 390 -0.47 -11.03 -1.27
N SER A 391 0.20 -12.16 -1.07
CA SER A 391 -0.35 -13.51 -1.31
C SER A 391 -0.52 -14.29 -0.02
N MET A 392 -1.71 -14.20 0.59
CA MET A 392 -2.00 -14.90 1.85
C MET A 392 -1.89 -16.42 1.75
N ALA A 393 -2.15 -17.00 0.58
CA ALA A 393 -2.01 -18.45 0.37
C ALA A 393 -0.52 -18.88 0.43
N ASP A 394 0.38 -18.13 -0.20
CA ASP A 394 1.82 -18.42 -0.13
C ASP A 394 2.39 -18.08 1.26
N VAL A 395 1.91 -17.00 1.91
CA VAL A 395 2.34 -16.59 3.26
C VAL A 395 2.00 -17.65 4.31
N ALA A 396 0.83 -18.28 4.26
CA ALA A 396 0.50 -19.34 5.22
C ALA A 396 1.33 -20.63 4.99
N VAL A 397 1.62 -20.99 3.73
CA VAL A 397 2.56 -22.08 3.41
C VAL A 397 3.98 -21.74 3.88
N ALA A 398 4.41 -20.49 3.71
CA ALA A 398 5.70 -20.01 4.21
C ALA A 398 5.77 -20.00 5.73
N ALA A 399 4.69 -19.61 6.42
CA ALA A 399 4.59 -19.62 7.87
C ALA A 399 4.67 -21.04 8.42
N ALA A 400 3.99 -22.01 7.79
CA ALA A 400 4.05 -23.42 8.17
C ALA A 400 5.47 -23.99 7.93
N LEU A 401 6.07 -23.74 6.76
CA LEU A 401 7.44 -24.19 6.45
C LEU A 401 8.47 -23.56 7.41
N ALA A 402 8.33 -22.28 7.72
CA ALA A 402 9.18 -21.57 8.69
C ALA A 402 9.00 -22.12 10.11
N ALA A 403 7.76 -22.39 10.52
CA ALA A 403 7.44 -22.98 11.82
C ALA A 403 8.09 -24.37 11.98
N VAL A 404 7.82 -25.33 11.09
CA VAL A 404 8.34 -26.71 11.21
C VAL A 404 9.86 -26.77 11.19
N SER A 405 10.50 -25.94 10.34
CA SER A 405 11.96 -25.86 10.25
C SER A 405 12.59 -24.92 11.28
N ARG A 406 11.78 -24.35 12.18
CA ARG A 406 12.13 -23.33 13.19
C ARG A 406 12.93 -22.16 12.60
N GLN A 407 12.72 -21.81 11.33
CA GLN A 407 13.38 -20.71 10.61
C GLN A 407 12.56 -19.40 10.66
N PRO A 408 13.15 -18.21 10.40
CA PRO A 408 12.40 -16.97 10.43
C PRO A 408 11.56 -16.77 9.17
N LEU A 409 10.30 -16.35 9.34
CA LEU A 409 9.46 -15.83 8.27
C LEU A 409 9.72 -14.32 8.09
N LEU A 410 10.09 -13.93 6.87
CA LEU A 410 10.35 -12.54 6.48
C LEU A 410 9.49 -12.15 5.26
N TYR A 411 9.27 -10.85 5.10
CA TYR A 411 8.55 -10.31 3.94
C TYR A 411 9.50 -9.61 2.95
N ALA A 412 9.21 -9.79 1.67
CA ALA A 412 9.79 -9.03 0.58
C ALA A 412 8.73 -8.61 -0.44
N ILE A 413 9.12 -7.70 -1.35
CA ILE A 413 8.32 -7.34 -2.53
C ILE A 413 8.89 -8.03 -3.77
N GLN A 414 8.23 -7.88 -4.92
CA GLN A 414 8.68 -8.52 -6.16
C GLN A 414 10.09 -8.09 -6.55
N GLU A 415 10.42 -6.80 -6.37
CA GLU A 415 11.63 -6.20 -6.89
C GLU A 415 12.88 -6.40 -6.03
N CYS A 416 12.74 -6.64 -4.72
CA CYS A 416 13.85 -6.55 -3.74
C CYS A 416 13.47 -6.97 -2.30
N VAL A 417 14.50 -7.11 -1.45
CA VAL A 417 14.36 -7.24 0.00
C VAL A 417 14.31 -5.85 0.66
N PRO A 418 13.33 -5.52 1.51
CA PRO A 418 13.27 -4.26 2.26
C PRO A 418 14.55 -4.04 3.08
N ASP A 419 15.04 -2.80 3.15
CA ASP A 419 16.42 -2.54 3.60
C ASP A 419 16.73 -3.02 5.04
N GLY A 420 15.81 -2.84 6.00
CA GLY A 420 15.97 -3.38 7.36
C GLY A 420 15.94 -4.92 7.42
N THR A 421 15.21 -5.55 6.50
CA THR A 421 15.18 -7.01 6.33
C THR A 421 16.44 -7.53 5.64
N ALA A 422 17.03 -6.74 4.73
CA ALA A 422 18.32 -7.03 4.12
C ALA A 422 19.48 -6.88 5.11
N SER A 423 19.43 -5.89 6.02
CA SER A 423 20.37 -5.78 7.15
C SER A 423 20.32 -7.03 8.02
N TYR A 424 19.12 -7.43 8.48
CA TYR A 424 18.94 -8.65 9.26
C TYR A 424 19.49 -9.90 8.55
N LEU A 425 19.23 -10.04 7.23
CA LEU A 425 19.75 -11.15 6.44
C LEU A 425 21.28 -11.15 6.35
N SER A 426 21.89 -9.98 6.19
CA SER A 426 23.34 -9.79 6.16
C SER A 426 24.00 -10.05 7.52
N GLU A 427 23.37 -9.62 8.61
CA GLU A 427 23.79 -9.91 9.99
C GLU A 427 23.75 -11.42 10.28
N ALA A 428 22.71 -12.10 9.77
CA ALA A 428 22.51 -13.53 9.96
C ALA A 428 23.41 -14.42 9.08
N GLY A 429 24.01 -13.87 8.00
CA GLY A 429 24.82 -14.64 7.04
C GLY A 429 24.07 -15.74 6.29
N ALA A 430 22.72 -15.71 6.31
CA ALA A 430 21.88 -16.83 5.93
C ALA A 430 21.40 -16.76 4.46
N PRO A 431 21.30 -17.90 3.75
CA PRO A 431 20.66 -17.97 2.43
C PRO A 431 19.13 -17.76 2.52
N VAL A 432 18.48 -17.64 1.34
CA VAL A 432 17.05 -17.35 1.21
C VAL A 432 16.28 -18.50 0.55
N THR A 433 15.12 -18.86 1.10
CA THR A 433 14.06 -19.57 0.37
C THR A 433 12.91 -18.62 0.08
N ALA A 434 12.61 -18.37 -1.20
CA ALA A 434 11.39 -17.67 -1.59
C ALA A 434 10.22 -18.66 -1.73
N VAL A 435 9.16 -18.47 -0.95
CA VAL A 435 7.89 -19.20 -1.08
C VAL A 435 6.93 -18.39 -1.93
N GLY A 436 6.55 -18.94 -3.08
CA GLY A 436 5.76 -18.27 -4.11
C GLY A 436 6.53 -17.99 -5.41
N GLY A 437 5.78 -17.69 -6.47
CA GLY A 437 6.31 -17.54 -7.83
C GLY A 437 7.21 -16.31 -8.05
N ALA A 438 7.99 -16.33 -9.13
CA ALA A 438 8.91 -15.23 -9.47
C ALA A 438 8.21 -13.89 -9.77
N ALA A 439 6.91 -13.92 -10.09
CA ALA A 439 6.06 -12.73 -10.22
C ALA A 439 5.78 -12.03 -8.88
N LEU A 440 5.96 -12.70 -7.75
CA LEU A 440 5.77 -12.14 -6.40
C LEU A 440 7.10 -11.93 -5.66
N LEU A 441 8.13 -12.73 -5.96
CA LEU A 441 9.45 -12.67 -5.32
C LEU A 441 10.53 -12.89 -6.39
N GLY A 442 11.09 -11.80 -6.94
CA GLY A 442 12.02 -11.83 -8.07
C GLY A 442 13.45 -12.24 -7.72
N ALA A 443 14.35 -12.18 -8.71
CA ALA A 443 15.75 -12.61 -8.56
C ALA A 443 16.53 -11.84 -7.48
N ASN A 444 16.28 -10.53 -7.33
CA ASN A 444 16.88 -9.71 -6.27
C ASN A 444 16.50 -10.20 -4.85
N VAL A 445 15.33 -10.82 -4.66
CA VAL A 445 14.95 -11.42 -3.37
C VAL A 445 15.81 -12.64 -3.07
N LEU A 446 16.00 -13.51 -4.06
CA LEU A 446 16.88 -14.69 -3.92
C LEU A 446 18.33 -14.29 -3.64
N ALA A 447 18.77 -13.16 -4.20
CA ALA A 447 20.10 -12.59 -3.97
C ALA A 447 20.19 -11.66 -2.74
N GLY A 448 19.19 -11.66 -1.85
CA GLY A 448 19.20 -10.83 -0.62
C GLY A 448 19.31 -9.31 -0.85
N THR A 449 19.07 -8.83 -2.07
CA THR A 449 19.45 -7.48 -2.49
C THR A 449 18.49 -6.43 -1.94
N ALA A 450 19.04 -5.50 -1.17
CA ALA A 450 18.34 -4.36 -0.57
C ALA A 450 17.61 -3.49 -1.60
N CYS A 451 16.40 -3.05 -1.25
CA CYS A 451 15.55 -2.22 -2.09
C CYS A 451 16.21 -0.88 -2.46
N THR A 452 16.94 -0.22 -1.55
CA THR A 452 17.68 1.00 -1.88
C THR A 452 18.70 0.77 -3.02
N THR A 453 19.39 -0.38 -3.05
CA THR A 453 20.35 -0.74 -4.11
C THR A 453 19.65 -1.01 -5.46
N VAL A 454 18.50 -1.71 -5.46
CA VAL A 454 17.71 -1.92 -6.68
C VAL A 454 17.13 -0.59 -7.19
N LYS A 455 16.63 0.25 -6.27
CA LYS A 455 16.06 1.56 -6.55
C LYS A 455 17.08 2.49 -7.18
N ALA A 456 18.27 2.65 -6.59
CA ALA A 456 19.32 3.52 -7.11
C ALA A 456 19.73 3.14 -8.55
N ARG A 457 19.90 1.83 -8.84
CA ARG A 457 20.16 1.34 -10.20
C ARG A 457 19.03 1.71 -11.18
N SER A 458 17.77 1.48 -10.78
CA SER A 458 16.61 1.85 -11.61
C SER A 458 16.46 3.35 -11.81
N GLN A 459 16.74 4.18 -10.80
CA GLN A 459 16.68 5.65 -10.89
C GLN A 459 17.74 6.20 -11.86
N SER A 460 18.95 5.63 -11.83
CA SER A 460 20.05 5.96 -12.74
C SER A 460 19.70 5.59 -14.19
N ALA A 461 19.27 4.34 -14.42
CA ALA A 461 18.86 3.88 -15.75
C ALA A 461 17.71 4.72 -16.35
N LEU A 462 16.68 5.04 -15.56
CA LEU A 462 15.58 5.90 -15.98
C LEU A 462 16.05 7.32 -16.30
N ASN A 463 17.00 7.87 -15.53
CA ASN A 463 17.56 9.20 -15.77
C ASN A 463 18.31 9.25 -17.11
N THR A 464 19.16 8.24 -17.37
CA THR A 464 19.88 8.08 -18.65
C THR A 464 18.91 7.91 -19.82
N ALA A 465 17.86 7.10 -19.69
CA ALA A 465 16.84 6.93 -20.73
C ALA A 465 16.14 8.26 -21.07
N ILE A 466 15.79 9.06 -20.05
CA ILE A 466 15.19 10.39 -20.24
C ILE A 466 16.19 11.37 -20.89
N ARG A 467 17.45 11.41 -20.45
CA ARG A 467 18.51 12.25 -21.07
C ARG A 467 18.72 11.92 -22.53
N ASN A 468 18.82 10.63 -22.88
CA ASN A 468 18.98 10.18 -24.25
C ASN A 468 17.77 10.57 -25.12
N ALA A 469 16.55 10.43 -24.59
CA ALA A 469 15.33 10.86 -25.29
C ALA A 469 15.24 12.38 -25.50
N MET A 470 15.78 13.20 -24.59
CA MET A 470 15.85 14.65 -24.73
C MET A 470 16.94 15.10 -25.71
N GLY A 471 18.09 14.44 -25.72
CA GLY A 471 19.25 14.81 -26.56
C GLY A 471 18.99 14.76 -28.07
N GLY A 472 17.95 14.04 -28.51
CA GLY A 472 17.52 14.01 -29.91
C GLY A 472 16.66 15.20 -30.36
N TYR A 473 16.42 16.22 -29.51
CA TYR A 473 15.51 17.33 -29.82
C TYR A 473 16.05 18.68 -29.36
N GLN A 474 15.72 19.72 -30.12
CA GLN A 474 15.95 21.11 -29.71
C GLN A 474 15.11 21.51 -28.49
N GLY A 475 15.61 22.49 -27.75
CA GLY A 475 14.95 23.08 -26.59
C GLY A 475 15.63 22.70 -25.26
N SER A 476 15.23 23.36 -24.18
CA SER A 476 15.66 22.99 -22.82
C SER A 476 14.52 22.34 -22.06
N PHE A 477 14.77 21.23 -21.39
CA PHE A 477 13.75 20.41 -20.76
C PHE A 477 13.92 20.33 -19.24
N THR A 478 12.79 20.29 -18.53
CA THR A 478 12.69 19.78 -17.17
C THR A 478 11.77 18.57 -17.19
N VAL A 479 12.16 17.51 -16.48
CA VAL A 479 11.40 16.27 -16.40
C VAL A 479 11.45 15.77 -14.97
N THR A 480 10.30 15.38 -14.41
CA THR A 480 10.23 14.58 -13.18
C THR A 480 9.35 13.37 -13.41
N VAL A 481 9.73 12.23 -12.84
CA VAL A 481 8.97 10.98 -12.86
C VAL A 481 8.91 10.41 -11.44
N ARG A 482 7.75 9.88 -11.04
CA ARG A 482 7.56 9.18 -9.76
C ARG A 482 6.72 7.92 -9.97
N GLN A 483 7.29 6.74 -9.76
CA GLN A 483 6.56 5.48 -9.62
C GLN A 483 5.66 5.53 -8.38
N LEU A 484 4.43 5.02 -8.51
CA LEU A 484 3.48 4.87 -7.42
C LEU A 484 3.50 3.43 -6.92
N GLY A 485 3.72 3.23 -5.63
CA GLY A 485 3.91 1.90 -5.03
C GLY A 485 5.19 1.20 -5.48
N GLY A 486 5.29 -0.10 -5.15
CA GLY A 486 6.46 -0.94 -5.42
C GLY A 486 7.76 -0.30 -4.89
N LEU A 487 8.81 -0.38 -5.70
CA LEU A 487 10.12 0.22 -5.44
C LEU A 487 10.12 1.77 -5.27
N GLY A 488 9.06 2.46 -5.70
CA GLY A 488 8.91 3.91 -5.57
C GLY A 488 10.03 4.70 -6.26
N VAL A 489 10.48 4.25 -7.44
CA VAL A 489 11.52 4.89 -8.27
C VAL A 489 11.11 6.32 -8.61
N THR A 490 11.95 7.29 -8.25
CA THR A 490 11.79 8.70 -8.62
C THR A 490 13.02 9.18 -9.38
N THR A 491 12.84 9.94 -10.45
CA THR A 491 13.97 10.61 -11.10
C THR A 491 13.58 12.01 -11.53
N ASN A 492 14.56 12.89 -11.62
CA ASN A 492 14.36 14.22 -12.16
C ASN A 492 15.56 14.68 -12.97
N VAL A 493 15.30 15.46 -14.01
CA VAL A 493 16.30 16.24 -14.75
C VAL A 493 15.85 17.68 -14.67
N ASN A 494 16.63 18.51 -13.97
CA ASN A 494 16.30 19.92 -13.68
C ASN A 494 14.93 20.10 -13.00
N GLY A 495 14.44 19.10 -12.26
CA GLY A 495 13.04 19.02 -11.86
C GLY A 495 12.56 20.08 -10.88
N GLY A 496 13.49 20.80 -10.23
CA GLY A 496 13.23 21.94 -9.34
C GLY A 496 13.29 23.31 -10.03
N THR A 497 13.63 23.39 -11.32
CA THR A 497 13.66 24.67 -12.05
C THR A 497 12.25 25.22 -12.22
N ARG A 498 12.01 26.42 -11.68
CA ARG A 498 10.71 27.11 -11.82
C ARG A 498 10.50 27.54 -13.27
N ARG A 499 9.34 27.20 -13.83
CA ARG A 499 8.94 27.51 -15.21
C ARG A 499 7.47 27.90 -15.23
N GLU A 500 7.08 28.64 -16.27
CA GLU A 500 5.68 28.91 -16.59
C GLU A 500 4.95 27.58 -16.93
N PRO A 501 3.89 27.19 -16.18
CA PRO A 501 3.12 25.97 -16.43
C PRO A 501 2.15 26.02 -17.63
N ALA A 502 1.75 27.20 -18.08
CA ALA A 502 0.53 27.39 -18.86
C ALA A 502 -0.65 26.59 -18.27
N SER A 503 -1.37 25.84 -19.10
CA SER A 503 -2.57 25.10 -18.70
C SER A 503 -2.34 23.91 -17.75
N MET A 504 -1.09 23.53 -17.41
CA MET A 504 -0.85 22.57 -16.31
C MET A 504 -1.26 23.14 -14.94
N MET A 505 -1.21 24.46 -14.78
CA MET A 505 -1.57 25.17 -13.53
C MET A 505 -3.03 24.94 -13.10
N LYS A 506 -3.90 24.66 -14.08
CA LYS A 506 -5.33 24.42 -13.87
C LYS A 506 -5.64 23.25 -12.95
N ILE A 507 -4.73 22.27 -12.82
CA ILE A 507 -4.92 21.17 -11.86
C ILE A 507 -4.87 21.70 -10.42
N PHE A 508 -4.02 22.69 -10.11
CA PHE A 508 -4.01 23.34 -8.80
C PHE A 508 -5.30 24.14 -8.53
N ALA A 509 -5.90 24.78 -9.55
CA ALA A 509 -7.22 25.42 -9.42
C ALA A 509 -8.34 24.39 -9.18
N ALA A 510 -8.34 23.28 -9.92
CA ALA A 510 -9.30 22.19 -9.74
C ALA A 510 -9.18 21.57 -8.34
N TRP A 511 -7.95 21.25 -7.91
CA TRP A 511 -7.67 20.76 -6.56
C TRP A 511 -8.15 21.73 -5.49
N ALA A 512 -7.78 23.01 -5.56
CA ALA A 512 -8.18 24.01 -4.56
C ALA A 512 -9.70 24.22 -4.51
N ALA A 513 -10.38 24.22 -5.67
CA ALA A 513 -11.84 24.26 -5.73
C ALA A 513 -12.47 23.03 -5.05
N PHE A 514 -11.99 21.83 -5.38
CA PHE A 514 -12.49 20.60 -4.77
C PHE A 514 -12.16 20.48 -3.29
N THR A 515 -11.01 20.99 -2.81
CA THR A 515 -10.71 21.06 -1.38
C THR A 515 -11.74 21.90 -0.62
N ARG A 516 -12.26 22.98 -1.22
CA ARG A 516 -13.37 23.75 -0.60
C ARG A 516 -14.68 22.95 -0.57
N ILE A 517 -14.97 22.14 -1.59
CA ILE A 517 -16.14 21.25 -1.61
C ILE A 517 -15.99 20.13 -0.57
N ASP A 518 -14.82 19.50 -0.46
CA ASP A 518 -14.50 18.44 0.52
C ASP A 518 -14.60 18.95 1.98
N GLN A 519 -14.37 20.25 2.18
CA GLN A 519 -14.54 20.96 3.45
C GLN A 519 -15.96 21.50 3.69
N GLY A 520 -16.93 21.20 2.81
CA GLY A 520 -18.32 21.71 2.93
C GLY A 520 -18.50 23.22 2.66
N ARG A 521 -17.48 23.90 2.13
CA ARG A 521 -17.46 25.35 1.86
C ARG A 521 -17.99 25.74 0.48
N ALA A 522 -18.35 24.75 -0.34
CA ALA A 522 -18.89 24.90 -1.69
C ALA A 522 -19.56 23.59 -2.14
N THR A 523 -20.28 23.65 -3.26
CA THR A 523 -20.86 22.47 -3.94
C THR A 523 -20.50 22.49 -5.42
N LEU A 524 -20.76 21.39 -6.13
CA LEU A 524 -20.67 21.35 -7.60
C LEU A 524 -21.61 22.37 -8.29
N SER A 525 -22.71 22.74 -7.63
CA SER A 525 -23.71 23.70 -8.11
C SER A 525 -23.43 25.16 -7.72
N THR A 526 -22.41 25.45 -6.89
CA THR A 526 -21.99 26.81 -6.55
C THR A 526 -21.78 27.63 -7.83
N ARG A 527 -22.49 28.75 -7.94
CA ARG A 527 -22.39 29.64 -9.10
C ARG A 527 -21.12 30.49 -8.98
N LEU A 528 -20.28 30.44 -10.01
CA LEU A 528 -19.15 31.34 -10.16
C LEU A 528 -19.63 32.73 -10.62
N PRO A 529 -18.79 33.78 -10.58
CA PRO A 529 -19.17 35.13 -11.01
C PRO A 529 -19.64 35.25 -12.47
N SER A 530 -19.39 34.23 -13.29
CA SER A 530 -19.88 34.10 -14.67
C SER A 530 -21.24 33.40 -14.81
N GLY A 531 -21.88 33.02 -13.70
CA GLY A 531 -23.12 32.23 -13.67
C GLY A 531 -22.93 30.73 -13.95
N VAL A 532 -21.73 30.28 -14.35
CA VAL A 532 -21.46 28.85 -14.62
C VAL A 532 -21.30 28.09 -13.29
N PRO A 533 -21.89 26.89 -13.13
CA PRO A 533 -21.66 26.05 -11.96
C PRO A 533 -20.19 25.64 -11.82
N LEU A 534 -19.68 25.61 -10.58
CA LEU A 534 -18.29 25.27 -10.27
C LEU A 534 -17.88 23.92 -10.86
N GLY A 535 -18.72 22.89 -10.77
CA GLY A 535 -18.44 21.56 -11.34
C GLY A 535 -18.29 21.58 -12.86
N GLU A 536 -19.15 22.31 -13.56
CA GLU A 536 -19.07 22.48 -15.02
C GLU A 536 -17.82 23.29 -15.41
N CYS A 537 -17.49 24.34 -14.67
CA CYS A 537 -16.29 25.12 -14.94
C CYS A 537 -15.00 24.30 -14.70
N VAL A 538 -14.94 23.48 -13.65
CA VAL A 538 -13.79 22.57 -13.45
C VAL A 538 -13.71 21.53 -14.57
N ARG A 539 -14.85 20.98 -15.02
CA ARG A 539 -14.89 20.06 -16.16
C ARG A 539 -14.27 20.69 -17.41
N VAL A 540 -14.77 21.84 -17.89
CA VAL A 540 -14.28 22.44 -19.15
C VAL A 540 -12.84 22.96 -19.03
N MET A 541 -12.46 23.50 -17.86
CA MET A 541 -11.09 23.95 -17.57
C MET A 541 -10.07 22.80 -17.71
N ILE A 542 -10.43 21.57 -17.37
CA ILE A 542 -9.53 20.42 -17.49
C ILE A 542 -9.69 19.72 -18.85
N HIS A 543 -10.93 19.45 -19.27
CA HIS A 543 -11.28 18.62 -20.42
C HIS A 543 -10.91 19.25 -21.79
N VAL A 544 -11.35 20.49 -22.03
CA VAL A 544 -11.00 21.26 -23.25
C VAL A 544 -9.94 22.32 -23.00
N SER A 545 -9.45 22.45 -21.76
CA SER A 545 -8.45 23.43 -21.38
C SER A 545 -8.94 24.89 -21.38
N ASP A 546 -10.22 25.14 -21.11
CA ASP A 546 -10.80 26.49 -21.07
C ASP A 546 -10.03 27.45 -20.13
N ASN A 547 -9.85 28.70 -20.57
CA ASN A 547 -9.16 29.74 -19.79
C ASN A 547 -10.14 30.57 -18.94
N TYR A 548 -11.35 30.82 -19.42
CA TYR A 548 -12.30 31.70 -18.75
C TYR A 548 -12.75 31.15 -17.38
N CYS A 549 -13.16 29.88 -17.34
CA CYS A 549 -13.46 29.15 -16.09
C CYS A 549 -12.25 29.03 -15.16
N HIS A 550 -11.03 28.99 -15.70
CA HIS A 550 -9.82 29.05 -14.86
C HIS A 550 -9.71 30.40 -14.15
N THR A 551 -9.92 31.51 -14.87
CA THR A 551 -9.96 32.83 -14.21
C THR A 551 -11.13 32.95 -13.23
N ASP A 552 -12.33 32.46 -13.58
CA ASP A 552 -13.51 32.51 -12.71
C ASP A 552 -13.25 31.75 -11.39
N ILE A 553 -12.64 30.57 -11.44
CA ILE A 553 -12.27 29.76 -10.26
C ILE A 553 -11.18 30.44 -9.43
N VAL A 554 -10.10 30.94 -10.06
CA VAL A 554 -9.00 31.60 -9.36
C VAL A 554 -9.47 32.86 -8.65
N HIS A 555 -10.36 33.65 -9.26
CA HIS A 555 -10.95 34.85 -8.63
C HIS A 555 -11.99 34.52 -7.57
N TRP A 556 -12.76 33.43 -7.72
CA TRP A 556 -13.69 32.96 -6.70
C TRP A 556 -12.99 32.44 -5.44
N ILE A 557 -11.80 31.83 -5.57
CA ILE A 557 -10.97 31.42 -4.43
C ILE A 557 -10.18 32.61 -3.87
N GLY A 558 -9.65 33.47 -4.74
CA GLY A 558 -8.70 34.54 -4.44
C GLY A 558 -7.24 34.10 -4.61
N ILE A 559 -6.42 34.93 -5.28
CA ILE A 559 -5.01 34.61 -5.61
C ILE A 559 -4.16 34.40 -4.35
N ALA A 560 -4.35 35.22 -3.30
CA ALA A 560 -3.66 35.06 -2.02
C ALA A 560 -4.04 33.75 -1.31
N GLU A 561 -5.32 33.37 -1.37
CA GLU A 561 -5.86 32.15 -0.77
C GLU A 561 -5.30 30.91 -1.46
N ILE A 562 -5.42 30.82 -2.80
CA ILE A 562 -4.94 29.64 -3.54
C ILE A 562 -3.42 29.48 -3.38
N ASN A 563 -2.66 30.57 -3.33
CA ASN A 563 -1.22 30.53 -3.03
C ASN A 563 -0.91 30.07 -1.59
N ARG A 564 -1.75 30.44 -0.61
CA ARG A 564 -1.63 29.92 0.76
C ARG A 564 -1.92 28.42 0.82
N MET A 565 -2.98 27.96 0.14
CA MET A 565 -3.33 26.54 0.03
C MET A 565 -2.19 25.74 -0.62
N ILE A 566 -1.65 26.21 -1.75
CA ILE A 566 -0.54 25.57 -2.48
C ILE A 566 0.70 25.40 -1.59
N ARG A 567 1.10 26.45 -0.86
CA ARG A 567 2.23 26.35 0.10
C ARG A 567 1.95 25.38 1.24
N ALA A 568 0.78 25.48 1.88
CA ALA A 568 0.39 24.62 2.99
C ALA A 568 0.31 23.13 2.61
N ALA A 569 -0.02 22.82 1.35
CA ALA A 569 -0.04 21.46 0.83
C ALA A 569 1.34 20.87 0.46
N GLY A 570 2.42 21.66 0.60
CA GLY A 570 3.79 21.24 0.31
C GLY A 570 4.20 21.36 -1.15
N PHE A 571 3.77 22.42 -1.84
CA PHE A 571 4.20 22.76 -3.22
C PHE A 571 4.95 24.10 -3.24
N PRO A 572 6.15 24.18 -2.63
CA PRO A 572 6.79 25.46 -2.31
C PRO A 572 7.27 26.26 -3.53
N ASN A 573 7.39 25.63 -4.70
CA ASN A 573 7.88 26.28 -5.92
C ASN A 573 6.74 26.67 -6.89
N THR A 574 5.50 26.35 -6.52
CA THR A 574 4.30 26.67 -7.28
C THR A 574 3.64 27.93 -6.75
N SER A 575 3.30 28.85 -7.64
CA SER A 575 2.62 30.09 -7.29
C SER A 575 1.84 30.65 -8.48
N TYR A 576 0.62 31.10 -8.21
CA TYR A 576 -0.07 32.05 -9.07
C TYR A 576 0.57 33.42 -8.97
N GLY A 577 0.81 34.05 -10.13
CA GLY A 577 1.13 35.47 -10.21
C GLY A 577 -0.16 36.29 -10.27
N SER A 578 -0.22 37.29 -11.14
CA SER A 578 -1.48 37.92 -11.51
C SER A 578 -2.29 36.98 -12.42
N VAL A 579 -3.61 37.12 -12.42
CA VAL A 579 -4.51 36.43 -13.36
C VAL A 579 -5.60 37.42 -13.76
N PRO A 580 -5.65 37.95 -14.99
CA PRO A 580 -6.65 38.95 -15.36
C PRO A 580 -8.07 38.36 -15.41
N ARG A 581 -9.01 38.95 -14.66
CA ARG A 581 -10.36 38.43 -14.46
C ARG A 581 -11.16 38.38 -15.77
N GLY A 582 -11.78 37.24 -16.07
CA GLY A 582 -12.68 37.09 -17.23
C GLY A 582 -11.98 37.08 -18.59
N THR A 583 -10.67 36.86 -18.63
CA THR A 583 -9.87 36.85 -19.88
C THR A 583 -9.45 35.44 -20.26
N SER A 584 -8.93 35.28 -21.48
CA SER A 584 -8.20 34.07 -21.91
C SER A 584 -6.70 34.10 -21.55
N ILE A 585 -6.21 35.10 -20.82
CA ILE A 585 -4.77 35.30 -20.56
C ILE A 585 -4.31 34.40 -19.41
N LEU A 586 -3.45 33.43 -19.73
CA LEU A 586 -2.78 32.55 -18.75
C LEU A 586 -1.40 33.06 -18.28
N TYR A 587 -0.76 33.94 -19.05
CA TYR A 587 0.59 34.44 -18.76
C TYR A 587 0.53 35.71 -17.92
N ALA A 588 0.93 35.60 -16.65
CA ALA A 588 1.09 36.76 -15.76
C ALA A 588 1.89 36.38 -14.48
N GLY A 589 3.03 35.70 -14.64
CA GLY A 589 3.91 35.33 -13.52
C GLY A 589 3.53 34.04 -12.80
N ASN A 590 2.75 33.17 -13.43
CA ASN A 590 2.48 31.83 -12.93
C ASN A 590 3.76 30.99 -13.00
N LEU A 591 4.11 30.29 -11.92
CA LEU A 591 5.31 29.47 -11.83
C LEU A 591 5.00 28.12 -11.18
N THR A 592 5.65 27.07 -11.65
CA THR A 592 5.66 25.74 -11.03
C THR A 592 6.97 25.01 -11.31
N THR A 593 7.10 23.80 -10.80
CA THR A 593 8.18 22.86 -11.14
C THR A 593 7.59 21.51 -11.55
N THR A 594 8.34 20.69 -12.29
CA THR A 594 7.92 19.30 -12.55
C THR A 594 7.91 18.46 -11.27
N ASN A 595 8.74 18.83 -10.28
CA ASN A 595 8.70 18.23 -8.94
C ASN A 595 7.37 18.45 -8.22
N ASP A 596 6.82 19.67 -8.27
CA ASP A 596 5.52 20.00 -7.65
C ASP A 596 4.36 19.41 -8.45
N LEU A 597 4.39 19.48 -9.79
CA LEU A 597 3.37 18.87 -10.65
C LEU A 597 3.26 17.36 -10.43
N THR A 598 4.37 16.62 -10.47
CA THR A 598 4.35 15.17 -10.15
C THR A 598 3.94 14.88 -8.71
N SER A 599 4.29 15.76 -7.76
CA SER A 599 3.84 15.63 -6.36
C SER A 599 2.32 15.75 -6.23
N LEU A 600 1.71 16.75 -6.90
CA LEU A 600 0.25 16.90 -6.92
C LEU A 600 -0.43 15.69 -7.56
N MET A 601 0.09 15.24 -8.70
CA MET A 601 -0.42 14.08 -9.44
C MET A 601 -0.33 12.79 -8.61
N GLN A 602 0.77 12.59 -7.88
CA GLN A 602 0.93 11.47 -6.95
C GLN A 602 -0.11 11.54 -5.84
N LYS A 603 -0.26 12.72 -5.21
CA LYS A 603 -1.18 12.93 -4.08
C LYS A 603 -2.65 12.77 -4.46
N LEU A 604 -3.03 13.17 -5.69
CA LEU A 604 -4.36 12.91 -6.26
C LEU A 604 -4.56 11.40 -6.51
N ALA A 605 -3.59 10.73 -7.14
CA ALA A 605 -3.67 9.30 -7.43
C ALA A 605 -3.74 8.42 -6.17
N SER A 606 -3.09 8.83 -5.08
CA SER A 606 -3.16 8.17 -3.76
C SER A 606 -4.27 8.70 -2.85
N ALA A 607 -5.12 9.62 -3.31
CA ALA A 607 -6.16 10.30 -2.52
C ALA A 607 -5.68 10.86 -1.16
N SER A 608 -4.45 11.39 -1.11
CA SER A 608 -3.77 11.83 0.13
C SER A 608 -3.76 13.35 0.35
N ILE A 609 -4.42 14.11 -0.54
CA ILE A 609 -4.57 15.57 -0.46
C ILE A 609 -6.02 16.04 -0.66
N LEU A 610 -6.90 15.11 -1.01
CA LEU A 610 -8.30 15.34 -1.38
C LEU A 610 -9.00 13.98 -1.35
N SER A 611 -10.24 13.91 -0.86
CA SER A 611 -10.97 12.64 -0.78
C SER A 611 -11.02 11.91 -2.13
N LYS A 612 -11.10 10.57 -2.08
CA LYS A 612 -11.03 9.72 -3.27
C LYS A 612 -12.07 10.13 -4.32
N ARG A 613 -13.29 10.47 -3.89
CA ARG A 613 -14.40 10.93 -4.74
C ARG A 613 -13.99 12.11 -5.63
N TYR A 614 -13.43 13.17 -5.05
CA TYR A 614 -13.09 14.38 -5.81
C TYR A 614 -11.76 14.24 -6.56
N SER A 615 -10.81 13.47 -6.01
CA SER A 615 -9.59 13.06 -6.74
C SER A 615 -9.94 12.30 -8.03
N ASP A 616 -10.86 11.33 -7.96
CA ASP A 616 -11.34 10.58 -9.12
C ASP A 616 -12.01 11.49 -10.16
N ILE A 617 -12.76 12.53 -9.74
CA ILE A 617 -13.39 13.49 -10.68
C ILE A 617 -12.33 14.28 -11.46
N ILE A 618 -11.31 14.84 -10.78
CA ILE A 618 -10.20 15.54 -11.45
C ILE A 618 -9.50 14.59 -12.42
N ILE A 619 -9.13 13.40 -11.96
CA ILE A 619 -8.44 12.38 -12.76
C ILE A 619 -9.30 11.96 -13.96
N ASN A 620 -10.61 11.81 -13.81
CA ASN A 620 -11.50 11.43 -14.92
C ASN A 620 -11.66 12.54 -15.96
N HIS A 621 -11.67 13.82 -15.56
CA HIS A 621 -11.59 14.93 -16.52
C HIS A 621 -10.24 14.95 -17.26
N MET A 622 -9.14 14.63 -16.57
CA MET A 622 -7.81 14.50 -17.18
C MET A 622 -7.69 13.26 -18.09
N ARG A 623 -8.40 12.16 -17.81
CA ARG A 623 -8.54 11.01 -18.72
C ARG A 623 -9.32 11.40 -19.97
N SER A 624 -10.44 12.12 -19.81
CA SER A 624 -11.31 12.50 -20.93
C SER A 624 -10.79 13.66 -21.77
N GLN A 625 -9.74 14.37 -21.35
CA GLN A 625 -9.25 15.56 -22.05
C GLN A 625 -8.81 15.27 -23.50
N ILE A 626 -9.04 16.24 -24.38
CA ILE A 626 -8.97 16.07 -25.84
C ILE A 626 -7.57 16.30 -26.46
N TRP A 627 -6.67 16.99 -25.75
CA TRP A 627 -5.37 17.41 -26.25
C TRP A 627 -4.30 16.32 -26.04
N ARG A 628 -4.27 15.30 -26.90
CA ARG A 628 -3.49 14.06 -26.64
C ARG A 628 -2.14 13.92 -27.38
N SER A 629 -1.69 14.96 -28.07
CA SER A 629 -0.48 14.97 -28.91
C SER A 629 0.86 15.17 -28.17
N ARG A 630 0.97 14.78 -26.90
CA ARG A 630 2.19 14.92 -26.07
C ARG A 630 2.51 13.63 -25.32
N ILE A 631 2.30 13.55 -24.00
CA ILE A 631 2.59 12.33 -23.22
C ILE A 631 1.75 11.16 -23.75
N ALA A 632 0.46 11.37 -23.96
CA ALA A 632 -0.46 10.32 -24.41
C ALA A 632 -0.05 9.68 -25.75
N SER A 633 0.42 10.46 -26.73
CA SER A 633 0.96 9.95 -28.00
C SER A 633 2.35 9.29 -27.91
N GLY A 634 2.97 9.30 -26.73
CA GLY A 634 4.18 8.55 -26.42
C GLY A 634 3.94 7.17 -25.79
N LEU A 635 2.68 6.79 -25.56
CA LEU A 635 2.29 5.53 -24.91
C LEU A 635 1.77 4.50 -25.94
N PRO A 636 1.76 3.19 -25.63
CA PRO A 636 1.04 2.22 -26.45
C PRO A 636 -0.48 2.51 -26.51
N PRO A 637 -1.17 2.11 -27.58
CA PRO A 637 -2.63 2.12 -27.64
C PRO A 637 -3.27 1.43 -26.43
N GLY A 638 -4.39 1.98 -25.95
CA GLY A 638 -5.17 1.41 -24.84
C GLY A 638 -4.64 1.65 -23.43
N VAL A 639 -3.41 2.13 -23.23
CA VAL A 639 -2.87 2.40 -21.89
C VAL A 639 -3.67 3.51 -21.18
N PRO A 640 -4.29 3.24 -20.01
CA PRO A 640 -5.06 4.25 -19.29
C PRO A 640 -4.17 5.36 -18.72
N GLN A 641 -4.33 6.58 -19.24
CA GLN A 641 -3.59 7.76 -18.82
C GLN A 641 -4.54 8.93 -18.50
N ALA A 642 -4.13 9.78 -17.57
CA ALA A 642 -4.82 11.01 -17.19
C ALA A 642 -3.82 12.17 -17.27
N SER A 643 -3.91 13.03 -18.29
CA SER A 643 -2.94 14.11 -18.50
C SER A 643 -3.55 15.52 -18.50
N LYS A 644 -2.70 16.53 -18.45
CA LYS A 644 -3.07 17.93 -18.72
C LYS A 644 -1.91 18.61 -19.45
N PRO A 645 -2.00 18.81 -20.76
CA PRO A 645 -0.99 19.55 -21.48
C PRO A 645 -1.14 21.07 -21.27
N GLY A 646 -0.04 21.76 -21.54
CA GLY A 646 0.05 23.20 -21.71
C GLY A 646 0.92 23.56 -22.92
N ALA A 647 0.57 24.65 -23.58
CA ALA A 647 1.46 25.34 -24.50
C ALA A 647 1.18 26.84 -24.39
N LEU A 648 2.22 27.65 -24.54
CA LEU A 648 2.15 29.10 -24.37
C LEU A 648 3.40 29.73 -24.98
N TRP A 649 3.24 30.88 -25.64
CA TRP A 649 4.38 31.68 -26.07
C TRP A 649 4.93 32.47 -24.87
N VAL A 650 6.22 32.30 -24.61
CA VAL A 650 6.97 33.04 -23.58
C VAL A 650 8.15 33.76 -24.23
N ALA A 651 8.89 34.57 -23.48
CA ALA A 651 10.02 35.36 -24.01
C ALA A 651 11.08 34.53 -24.76
N SER A 652 11.27 33.25 -24.40
CA SER A 652 12.21 32.35 -25.09
C SER A 652 11.57 31.51 -26.22
N GLY A 653 10.38 31.89 -26.69
CA GLY A 653 9.62 31.20 -27.74
C GLY A 653 8.49 30.33 -27.21
N LEU A 654 8.01 29.37 -28.01
CA LEU A 654 6.97 28.44 -27.58
C LEU A 654 7.48 27.56 -26.42
N MET A 655 6.75 27.57 -25.31
CA MET A 655 6.81 26.56 -24.25
C MET A 655 5.81 25.45 -24.59
N GLN A 656 6.22 24.20 -24.41
CA GLN A 656 5.29 23.06 -24.40
C GLN A 656 5.54 22.17 -23.19
N GLY A 657 4.46 21.78 -22.52
CA GLY A 657 4.52 20.88 -21.39
C GLY A 657 3.32 19.96 -21.31
N ASP A 658 3.46 18.91 -20.51
CA ASP A 658 2.40 17.98 -20.18
C ASP A 658 2.70 17.31 -18.84
N THR A 659 1.65 16.95 -18.10
CA THR A 659 1.75 16.24 -16.82
C THR A 659 0.70 15.16 -16.77
N ALA A 660 1.06 13.96 -16.35
CA ALA A 660 0.18 12.78 -16.42
C ALA A 660 0.35 11.80 -15.26
N ILE A 661 -0.74 11.09 -14.96
CA ILE A 661 -0.74 9.78 -14.30
C ILE A 661 -0.87 8.73 -15.42
N VAL A 662 0.05 7.79 -15.49
CA VAL A 662 0.03 6.67 -16.46
C VAL A 662 -0.10 5.37 -15.70
N ASN A 663 -1.15 4.59 -16.00
CA ASN A 663 -1.44 3.32 -15.37
C ASN A 663 -1.01 2.20 -16.33
N GLY A 664 0.26 1.80 -16.28
CA GLY A 664 0.78 0.71 -17.10
C GLY A 664 0.59 -0.66 -16.44
N PRO A 665 0.83 -1.76 -17.17
CA PRO A 665 0.50 -3.12 -16.72
C PRO A 665 1.35 -3.67 -15.57
N ARG A 666 2.46 -2.98 -15.20
CA ARG A 666 3.35 -3.39 -14.10
C ARG A 666 3.36 -2.42 -12.92
N VAL A 667 3.23 -1.12 -13.20
CA VAL A 667 3.31 -0.03 -12.23
C VAL A 667 2.45 1.12 -12.73
N THR A 668 1.95 1.94 -11.81
CA THR A 668 1.47 3.28 -12.13
C THR A 668 2.59 4.27 -11.88
N TYR A 669 2.72 5.30 -12.70
CA TYR A 669 3.67 6.39 -12.47
C TYR A 669 3.07 7.75 -12.81
N THR A 670 3.64 8.79 -12.22
CA THR A 670 3.42 10.18 -12.61
C THR A 670 4.62 10.70 -13.37
N VAL A 671 4.38 11.55 -14.37
CA VAL A 671 5.41 12.20 -15.17
C VAL A 671 4.98 13.63 -15.47
N SER A 672 5.92 14.56 -15.39
CA SER A 672 5.72 15.94 -15.82
C SER A 672 6.92 16.38 -16.65
N ILE A 673 6.66 17.01 -17.80
CA ILE A 673 7.65 17.49 -18.75
C ILE A 673 7.33 18.95 -19.07
N ILE A 674 8.32 19.84 -18.98
CA ILE A 674 8.21 21.22 -19.48
C ILE A 674 9.42 21.51 -20.36
N GLY A 675 9.19 21.73 -21.66
CA GLY A 675 10.19 22.17 -22.61
C GLY A 675 10.06 23.67 -22.92
N LEU A 676 11.19 24.36 -23.05
CA LEU A 676 11.30 25.75 -23.51
C LEU A 676 12.14 25.82 -24.80
N ASN A 677 12.06 26.94 -25.51
CA ASN A 677 12.81 27.23 -26.73
C ASN A 677 12.38 26.33 -27.91
N GLN A 678 11.10 26.42 -28.30
CA GLN A 678 10.52 25.73 -29.45
C GLN A 678 10.63 24.19 -29.44
N PRO A 679 10.39 23.48 -28.31
CA PRO A 679 10.44 22.03 -28.30
C PRO A 679 9.29 21.47 -29.15
N PRO A 680 9.54 20.50 -30.04
CA PRO A 680 8.47 19.87 -30.81
C PRO A 680 7.62 18.97 -29.90
N ARG A 681 6.35 18.77 -30.27
CA ARG A 681 5.43 17.84 -29.56
C ARG A 681 5.99 16.42 -29.50
N ALA A 682 6.71 16.01 -30.56
CA ALA A 682 7.42 14.73 -30.65
C ALA A 682 8.45 14.51 -29.54
N ALA A 683 9.11 15.56 -29.04
CA ALA A 683 10.07 15.43 -27.94
C ALA A 683 9.39 14.93 -26.65
N LEU A 684 8.21 15.50 -26.32
CA LEU A 684 7.44 15.08 -25.15
C LEU A 684 6.89 13.65 -25.29
N ALA A 685 6.50 13.27 -26.50
CA ALA A 685 6.10 11.89 -26.81
C ALA A 685 7.27 10.91 -26.70
N ALA A 686 8.47 11.27 -27.18
CA ALA A 686 9.68 10.44 -27.08
C ALA A 686 10.14 10.26 -25.63
N ILE A 687 10.13 11.32 -24.82
CA ILE A 687 10.41 11.25 -23.38
C ILE A 687 9.38 10.34 -22.69
N SER A 688 8.09 10.51 -22.98
CA SER A 688 7.03 9.62 -22.45
C SER A 688 7.25 8.16 -22.82
N ARG A 689 7.64 7.88 -24.08
CA ARG A 689 7.98 6.54 -24.56
C ARG A 689 9.16 5.96 -23.79
N ALA A 690 10.22 6.74 -23.56
CA ALA A 690 11.38 6.29 -22.78
C ALA A 690 11.00 5.94 -21.33
N VAL A 691 10.17 6.75 -20.68
CA VAL A 691 9.67 6.47 -19.32
C VAL A 691 8.79 5.22 -19.29
N TYR A 692 7.88 5.04 -20.26
CA TYR A 692 7.05 3.84 -20.34
C TYR A 692 7.89 2.58 -20.56
N THR A 693 8.83 2.62 -21.52
CA THR A 693 9.73 1.51 -21.84
C THR A 693 10.56 1.08 -20.63
N HIS A 694 11.05 2.03 -19.82
CA HIS A 694 11.81 1.70 -18.59
C HIS A 694 11.00 0.82 -17.62
N PHE A 695 9.72 1.13 -17.41
CA PHE A 695 8.89 0.41 -16.43
C PHE A 695 8.20 -0.85 -17.00
N HIS A 696 7.86 -0.86 -18.29
CA HIS A 696 7.01 -1.88 -18.89
C HIS A 696 7.68 -2.72 -19.98
N GLY A 697 8.88 -2.33 -20.42
CA GLY A 697 9.55 -2.89 -21.59
C GLY A 697 9.13 -2.20 -22.89
N SER A 698 9.87 -2.48 -23.96
CA SER A 698 9.62 -1.94 -25.30
C SER A 698 8.26 -2.38 -25.85
N PHE A 699 7.66 -1.54 -26.69
CA PHE A 699 6.41 -1.80 -27.39
C PHE A 699 6.51 -1.32 -28.85
N GLY A 700 5.55 -1.73 -29.68
CA GLY A 700 5.48 -1.35 -31.10
C GLY A 700 5.05 0.11 -31.33
N ALA A 701 4.03 0.29 -32.17
CA ALA A 701 3.45 1.60 -32.45
C ALA A 701 2.92 2.29 -31.19
N ALA A 702 3.03 3.62 -31.15
CA ALA A 702 2.41 4.44 -30.11
C ALA A 702 0.98 4.85 -30.51
N ALA A 703 0.20 5.31 -29.53
CA ALA A 703 -1.16 5.77 -29.73
C ALA A 703 -1.19 7.01 -30.64
N SER A 704 -1.96 6.93 -31.74
CA SER A 704 -2.27 8.05 -32.61
C SER A 704 -3.61 8.67 -32.21
N TYR A 705 -3.70 10.00 -32.28
CA TYR A 705 -4.92 10.75 -31.97
C TYR A 705 -5.23 11.72 -33.11
N PRO A 706 -6.46 11.71 -33.66
CA PRO A 706 -6.84 12.59 -34.76
C PRO A 706 -6.87 14.06 -34.33
N VAL A 707 -6.68 14.96 -35.30
CA VAL A 707 -6.82 16.42 -35.09
C VAL A 707 -8.27 16.78 -34.74
N GLN A 708 -9.25 16.10 -35.36
CA GLN A 708 -10.65 16.16 -34.96
C GLN A 708 -10.87 15.29 -33.72
N GLN A 709 -10.73 15.89 -32.54
CA GLN A 709 -10.73 15.20 -31.26
C GLN A 709 -12.15 14.85 -30.77
N MET A 710 -13.16 15.53 -31.32
CA MET A 710 -14.57 15.36 -30.95
C MET A 710 -15.43 15.00 -32.17
N VAL A 711 -16.66 14.57 -31.90
CA VAL A 711 -17.68 14.28 -32.90
C VAL A 711 -19.03 14.82 -32.44
N THR A 712 -19.84 15.33 -33.37
CA THR A 712 -21.19 15.82 -33.08
C THR A 712 -22.11 14.66 -32.67
N THR A 713 -22.90 14.84 -31.62
CA THR A 713 -23.84 13.80 -31.12
C THR A 713 -25.20 13.84 -31.80
N LYS A 714 -25.52 14.97 -32.43
CA LYS A 714 -26.79 15.30 -33.10
C LYS A 714 -26.54 16.45 -34.08
N PRO A 715 -27.52 16.89 -34.89
CA PRO A 715 -27.40 18.15 -35.62
C PRO A 715 -27.10 19.32 -34.67
N VAL A 716 -26.06 20.10 -34.98
CA VAL A 716 -25.62 21.25 -34.15
C VAL A 716 -25.52 22.52 -34.99
N GLY A 717 -26.05 23.62 -34.47
CA GLY A 717 -25.85 24.95 -35.04
C GLY A 717 -24.52 25.54 -34.59
N LEU A 718 -23.59 25.74 -35.54
CA LEU A 718 -22.38 26.51 -35.34
C LEU A 718 -22.67 28.02 -35.50
N ARG A 719 -21.97 28.87 -34.75
CA ARG A 719 -22.23 30.32 -34.62
C ARG A 719 -20.95 31.13 -34.85
N SER A 720 -21.06 32.40 -35.24
CA SER A 720 -19.89 33.30 -35.35
C SER A 720 -19.30 33.70 -33.99
N SER A 721 -20.11 33.69 -32.92
CA SER A 721 -19.73 34.01 -31.54
C SER A 721 -20.45 33.10 -30.54
N PRO A 722 -19.97 32.98 -29.28
CA PRO A 722 -20.73 32.37 -28.19
C PRO A 722 -22.11 33.02 -28.05
N GLY A 723 -23.18 32.24 -28.16
CA GLY A 723 -24.57 32.73 -28.07
C GLY A 723 -25.14 33.43 -29.31
N GLY A 724 -24.31 33.88 -30.26
CA GLY A 724 -24.75 34.58 -31.48
C GLY A 724 -25.57 33.71 -32.44
N THR A 725 -26.07 34.26 -33.55
CA THR A 725 -26.93 33.53 -34.51
C THR A 725 -26.23 32.31 -35.13
N VAL A 726 -27.00 31.25 -35.41
CA VAL A 726 -26.51 30.06 -36.11
C VAL A 726 -26.16 30.42 -37.56
N THR A 727 -24.93 30.13 -37.97
CA THR A 727 -24.39 30.41 -39.31
C THR A 727 -24.37 29.18 -40.21
N VAL A 728 -24.33 27.97 -39.63
CA VAL A 728 -24.38 26.69 -40.36
C VAL A 728 -24.85 25.60 -39.40
N VAL A 729 -25.64 24.64 -39.90
CA VAL A 729 -26.01 23.43 -39.15
C VAL A 729 -25.16 22.26 -39.66
N VAL A 730 -24.50 21.57 -38.74
CA VAL A 730 -23.65 20.40 -39.04
C VAL A 730 -24.35 19.13 -38.56
N PRO A 731 -24.47 18.06 -39.38
CA PRO A 731 -25.11 16.80 -39.01
C PRO A 731 -24.49 16.13 -37.78
N GLY A 732 -25.24 15.20 -37.16
CA GLY A 732 -24.70 14.27 -36.17
C GLY A 732 -23.64 13.34 -36.79
N GLY A 733 -22.68 12.87 -36.01
CA GLY A 733 -21.58 12.00 -36.48
C GLY A 733 -20.44 12.73 -37.19
N THR A 734 -20.48 14.06 -37.32
CA THR A 734 -19.42 14.84 -37.99
C THR A 734 -18.21 15.01 -37.07
N PRO A 735 -16.98 14.63 -37.50
CA PRO A 735 -15.76 14.90 -36.74
C PRO A 735 -15.45 16.40 -36.69
N ILE A 736 -15.05 16.88 -35.51
CA ILE A 736 -14.80 18.29 -35.21
C ILE A 736 -13.43 18.47 -34.54
N GLU A 737 -12.64 19.41 -35.06
CA GLU A 737 -11.46 19.96 -34.39
C GLU A 737 -11.91 21.09 -33.46
N VAL A 738 -11.74 20.90 -32.15
CA VAL A 738 -11.81 21.98 -31.16
C VAL A 738 -10.45 22.67 -31.12
N VAL A 739 -10.46 24.01 -31.18
CA VAL A 739 -9.26 24.86 -31.16
C VAL A 739 -9.12 25.68 -29.88
N ASP A 740 -10.23 26.09 -29.26
CA ASP A 740 -10.27 26.87 -28.02
C ASP A 740 -11.63 26.71 -27.31
N ALA A 741 -11.82 27.33 -26.15
CA ALA A 741 -13.08 27.38 -25.44
C ALA A 741 -13.35 28.74 -24.76
N ASN A 742 -14.63 29.03 -24.55
CA ASN A 742 -15.12 30.08 -23.69
C ASN A 742 -16.24 29.50 -22.82
N ARG A 743 -15.84 28.98 -21.66
CA ARG A 743 -16.68 28.30 -20.68
C ARG A 743 -17.42 27.10 -21.30
N LEU A 744 -18.72 27.25 -21.57
CA LEU A 744 -19.59 26.20 -22.11
C LEU A 744 -19.66 26.19 -23.65
N TRP A 745 -18.98 27.12 -24.31
CA TRP A 745 -18.88 27.21 -25.77
C TRP A 745 -17.49 26.77 -26.23
N TYR A 746 -17.42 25.86 -27.20
CA TYR A 746 -16.16 25.42 -27.79
C TYR A 746 -15.98 26.09 -29.15
N GLN A 747 -14.80 26.65 -29.40
CA GLN A 747 -14.42 27.16 -30.71
C GLN A 747 -13.91 25.98 -31.54
N VAL A 748 -14.43 25.86 -32.75
CA VAL A 748 -14.24 24.71 -33.63
C VAL A 748 -13.82 25.15 -35.03
N ARG A 749 -12.98 24.36 -35.68
CA ARG A 749 -12.65 24.53 -37.09
C ARG A 749 -13.62 23.72 -37.95
N HIS A 750 -14.32 24.40 -38.86
CA HIS A 750 -15.22 23.77 -39.82
C HIS A 750 -15.14 24.53 -41.16
N SER A 751 -14.89 23.80 -42.26
CA SER A 751 -14.72 24.36 -43.61
C SER A 751 -13.78 25.57 -43.66
N GLY A 752 -12.60 25.43 -43.04
CA GLY A 752 -11.58 26.48 -42.92
C GLY A 752 -11.86 27.58 -41.87
N ARG A 753 -13.13 27.81 -41.54
CA ARG A 753 -13.58 28.89 -40.63
C ARG A 753 -13.49 28.47 -39.16
N LEU A 754 -13.30 29.44 -38.28
CA LEU A 754 -13.49 29.29 -36.83
C LEU A 754 -14.92 29.69 -36.47
N LEU A 755 -15.63 28.79 -35.80
CA LEU A 755 -17.03 28.96 -35.38
C LEU A 755 -17.19 28.45 -33.94
N TRP A 756 -18.34 28.69 -33.33
CA TRP A 756 -18.63 28.33 -31.94
C TRP A 756 -19.81 27.35 -31.84
N VAL A 757 -19.70 26.37 -30.95
CA VAL A 757 -20.75 25.40 -30.66
C VAL A 757 -20.91 25.19 -29.16
N TYR A 758 -22.14 24.93 -28.70
CA TYR A 758 -22.40 24.66 -27.29
C TYR A 758 -22.05 23.20 -26.96
N TYR A 759 -21.36 22.97 -25.83
CA TYR A 759 -20.69 21.70 -25.56
C TYR A 759 -21.58 20.44 -25.59
N THR A 760 -22.88 20.56 -25.27
CA THR A 760 -23.81 19.40 -25.18
C THR A 760 -24.08 18.73 -26.53
N GLY A 761 -23.69 19.36 -27.63
CA GLY A 761 -23.75 18.78 -28.98
C GLY A 761 -22.52 17.95 -29.37
N LEU A 762 -21.53 17.81 -28.49
CA LEU A 762 -20.25 17.14 -28.78
C LEU A 762 -19.95 16.01 -27.79
N ARG A 763 -19.24 14.98 -28.27
CA ARG A 763 -18.56 13.99 -27.44
C ARG A 763 -17.15 13.74 -27.97
N ASN A 764 -16.29 13.11 -27.16
CA ASN A 764 -15.01 12.60 -27.67
C ASN A 764 -15.24 11.60 -28.81
N ARG A 765 -14.34 11.65 -29.79
CA ARG A 765 -14.27 10.66 -30.86
C ARG A 765 -13.74 9.32 -30.36
#